data_AF-W9QUQ5-F1
#
_entry.id   AF-W9QUQ5-F1
#
_cell.length_a   1.000
_cell.length_b   1.000
_cell.length_c   1.000
_cell.angle_alpha   90.00
_cell.angle_beta   90.00
_cell.angle_gamma   90.00
#
_symmetry.space_group_name_H-M   'P 1'
#
loop_
_entity.id
_entity.type
_entity.pdbx_description
1 polymer ?
#
loop_
_entity_poly.entity_id
_entity_poly.type
_entity_poly.pdbx_seq_one_letter_code
_entity_poly.pdbx_strand_id
1 'polypeptide(L)'
;MGGDATNWDEDTYREAILKEREIHTRTVFRTLWPPSPNPNNPDSIVVASSDGSLASYSISSIISELPLGFTNAKAPHLFVAEPDCFLQAHDGPVYDAKFYGDGEDALLLSCGDDGRIRGWRWKDCTESMVPIPFQGKHMKPVLDLVNPQHKGPWGALSPIPENNAIAVNVLGGSVYSAAGDSCAYCWDLESCQVKMVFKGHSDYLHCIIARNSTDQIITGSEDGTARIWGKVLALLLFKSGKCIQVIEPRKEMKSKGLSSYVGCIGLDASESWLACGSARSLSVWNLPASEFISRISTPASVQDVVFDENQILAVGAEPLLYRFDINGAILSQIQCAPQSQQLVAMEVSSMLSHNLEATCARSAANLSSIGIAIKEARRPPTEAREFLSIVQHSTGPHILSRERIDRGHNTPQSESVKLRLGSRDLQLLFIVFVASLQKLFFDSAMAGVAEGSQFDARQFDAKMNDILSADGQDFFTTYDEVYDTFDAMGLHENLLRGIYAYGFEKPSAIQQRGIVPFCKGLDVIQQAQSGTGKTATFCSGVLQQLEYGLVECQALVLAPTRELAQQIEKVMRALGDYLGVKVHACVGGTSVREDQRILSSGVHVVVGTPGRVFDMLRRQSLRPDYIKMFVLDEADEMLSRGFKDQIYDIFQLLPGKIQVGVFSATMPPEALEITRKFMNKPVRILVKRDELTLEGIKQFYVNVDKEEWKFDTLCDLYETLAITQSVIFVNTRRKVDWLTDKMRSRDHTVSATHGDMDQNTRDIIMREFRSGSSRVLITTDLLARGIDVQQVSLVINYDLPTQPENYLHRIGRSGRFGRKGVAINFITTDDDRMISDIQKFYNVVIEELPSNVADLL
;
A
#
# COMPACT_ATOMS: atom_id res chain seq x y z
N MET A 1 12.06 35.50 -10.47
CA MET A 1 12.98 36.38 -9.72
C MET A 1 12.52 36.44 -8.29
N GLY A 2 13.37 36.77 -7.31
CA GLY A 2 12.89 37.06 -5.95
C GLY A 2 12.37 38.49 -5.88
N GLY A 3 11.08 38.66 -5.64
CA GLY A 3 10.44 39.96 -5.39
C GLY A 3 9.95 40.04 -3.95
N ASP A 4 10.04 41.22 -3.34
CA ASP A 4 9.48 41.49 -2.02
C ASP A 4 7.96 41.74 -2.15
N ALA A 5 7.15 40.83 -1.60
CA ALA A 5 5.69 40.88 -1.71
C ALA A 5 5.02 41.88 -0.75
N THR A 6 5.78 42.63 0.06
CA THR A 6 5.21 43.60 1.01
C THR A 6 4.64 44.86 0.35
N ASN A 7 4.98 45.14 -0.92
CA ASN A 7 4.41 46.22 -1.74
C ASN A 7 3.69 45.65 -2.98
N TRP A 8 2.71 44.77 -2.77
CA TRP A 8 1.84 44.32 -3.87
C TRP A 8 0.89 45.44 -4.29
N ASP A 9 1.02 45.91 -5.54
CA ASP A 9 0.09 46.84 -6.17
C ASP A 9 -0.97 46.05 -6.95
N GLU A 10 -2.16 45.92 -6.36
CA GLU A 10 -3.27 45.13 -6.92
C GLU A 10 -3.81 45.75 -8.22
N ASP A 11 -3.81 47.08 -8.32
CA ASP A 11 -4.35 47.77 -9.49
C ASP A 11 -3.36 47.77 -10.66
N THR A 12 -2.06 47.89 -10.42
CA THR A 12 -1.04 47.66 -11.46
C THR A 12 -1.06 46.21 -11.97
N TYR A 13 -1.28 45.21 -11.10
CA TYR A 13 -1.43 43.82 -11.52
C TYR A 13 -2.72 43.58 -12.33
N ARG A 14 -3.83 44.17 -11.88
CA ARG A 14 -5.13 44.15 -12.59
C ARG A 14 -5.04 44.84 -13.95
N GLU A 15 -4.39 46.00 -14.06
CA GLU A 15 -4.14 46.68 -15.33
C GLU A 15 -3.24 45.87 -16.27
N ALA A 16 -2.23 45.16 -15.75
CA ALA A 16 -1.37 44.30 -16.57
C ALA A 16 -2.17 43.15 -17.21
N ILE A 17 -3.00 42.46 -16.42
CA ILE A 17 -3.91 41.41 -16.93
C ILE A 17 -4.91 42.00 -17.94
N LEU A 18 -5.46 43.19 -17.68
CA LEU A 18 -6.38 43.85 -18.60
C LEU A 18 -5.71 44.23 -19.93
N LYS A 19 -4.44 44.67 -19.91
CA LYS A 19 -3.64 44.92 -21.12
C LYS A 19 -3.29 43.65 -21.90
N GLU A 20 -3.03 42.53 -21.23
CA GLU A 20 -2.90 41.24 -21.91
C GLU A 20 -4.24 40.81 -22.54
N ARG A 21 -5.37 41.10 -21.89
CA ARG A 21 -6.73 40.90 -22.43
C ARG A 21 -7.11 41.87 -23.57
N GLU A 22 -6.37 42.96 -23.81
CA GLU A 22 -6.53 43.81 -25.00
C GLU A 22 -5.83 43.22 -26.25
N ILE A 23 -4.90 42.27 -26.07
CA ILE A 23 -4.29 41.54 -27.18
C ILE A 23 -5.37 40.65 -27.82
N HIS A 24 -5.48 40.66 -29.15
CA HIS A 24 -6.48 39.88 -29.90
C HIS A 24 -6.22 38.36 -29.93
N THR A 25 -5.58 37.82 -28.90
CA THR A 25 -5.24 36.40 -28.73
C THR A 25 -5.94 35.85 -27.50
N ARG A 26 -6.91 34.94 -27.71
CA ARG A 26 -7.47 34.13 -26.61
C ARG A 26 -6.44 33.10 -26.16
N THR A 27 -6.21 32.99 -24.85
CA THR A 27 -5.45 31.86 -24.29
C THR A 27 -6.40 30.68 -24.13
N VAL A 28 -5.96 29.50 -24.58
CA VAL A 28 -6.68 28.23 -24.40
C VAL A 28 -6.14 27.54 -23.15
N PHE A 29 -7.04 27.19 -22.23
CA PHE A 29 -6.70 26.48 -20.99
C PHE A 29 -6.99 24.98 -21.08
N ARG A 30 -8.03 24.56 -21.80
CA ARG A 30 -8.36 23.15 -21.99
C ARG A 30 -8.89 22.88 -23.40
N THR A 31 -8.51 21.72 -23.93
CA THR A 31 -9.09 21.12 -25.15
C THR A 31 -9.65 19.74 -24.82
N LEU A 32 -10.79 19.38 -25.43
CA LEU A 32 -11.51 18.13 -25.20
C LEU A 32 -12.05 17.54 -26.50
N TRP A 33 -12.20 16.21 -26.52
CA TRP A 33 -12.94 15.51 -27.56
C TRP A 33 -14.40 15.29 -27.15
N PRO A 34 -15.38 15.83 -27.91
CA PRO A 34 -16.79 15.58 -27.61
C PRO A 34 -17.18 14.11 -27.87
N PRO A 35 -18.17 13.56 -27.14
CA PRO A 35 -18.69 12.22 -27.39
C PRO A 35 -19.12 12.07 -28.86
N SER A 36 -18.53 11.10 -29.56
CA SER A 36 -18.74 10.86 -31.00
C SER A 36 -19.22 9.43 -31.26
N PRO A 37 -20.23 9.22 -32.13
CA PRO A 37 -20.62 7.89 -32.59
C PRO A 37 -19.57 7.22 -33.49
N ASN A 38 -18.54 7.96 -33.92
CA ASN A 38 -17.36 7.42 -34.60
C ASN A 38 -16.10 7.75 -33.77
N PRO A 39 -15.78 6.96 -32.72
CA PRO A 39 -14.67 7.25 -31.81
C PRO A 39 -13.28 7.18 -32.47
N ASN A 40 -13.18 6.61 -33.66
CA ASN A 40 -11.92 6.52 -34.41
C ASN A 40 -11.58 7.80 -35.19
N ASN A 41 -12.54 8.69 -35.44
CA ASN A 41 -12.32 9.94 -36.16
C ASN A 41 -13.25 11.03 -35.57
N PRO A 42 -12.80 11.77 -34.54
CA PRO A 42 -13.52 12.96 -34.08
C PRO A 42 -13.51 14.03 -35.17
N ASP A 43 -14.66 14.63 -35.46
CA ASP A 43 -14.80 15.68 -36.48
C ASP A 43 -14.84 17.11 -35.89
N SER A 44 -14.87 17.24 -34.56
CA SER A 44 -14.88 18.51 -33.81
C SER A 44 -14.11 18.42 -32.49
N ILE A 45 -13.72 19.59 -31.95
CA ILE A 45 -12.99 19.76 -30.69
C ILE A 45 -13.66 20.85 -29.84
N VAL A 46 -13.69 20.68 -28.52
CA VAL A 46 -14.20 21.70 -27.57
C VAL A 46 -13.04 22.41 -26.88
N VAL A 47 -13.15 23.73 -26.74
CA VAL A 47 -12.07 24.63 -26.31
C VAL A 47 -12.55 25.53 -25.16
N ALA A 48 -11.79 25.55 -24.06
CA ALA A 48 -12.01 26.41 -22.89
C ALA A 48 -11.04 27.61 -22.92
N SER A 49 -11.57 28.83 -22.79
CA SER A 49 -10.84 30.06 -23.13
C SER A 49 -10.75 31.09 -21.99
N SER A 50 -9.74 31.96 -22.08
CA SER A 50 -9.45 33.04 -21.13
C SER A 50 -10.49 34.17 -21.03
N ASP A 51 -11.44 34.24 -21.95
CA ASP A 51 -12.58 35.17 -21.92
C ASP A 51 -13.84 34.56 -21.29
N GLY A 52 -13.72 33.37 -20.68
CA GLY A 52 -14.82 32.67 -20.03
C GLY A 52 -15.71 31.88 -20.99
N SER A 53 -15.32 31.72 -22.25
CA SER A 53 -16.07 30.93 -23.23
C SER A 53 -15.68 29.44 -23.28
N LEU A 54 -16.69 28.60 -23.53
CA LEU A 54 -16.54 27.27 -24.10
C LEU A 54 -17.03 27.33 -25.54
N ALA A 55 -16.24 26.81 -26.48
CA ALA A 55 -16.59 26.81 -27.90
C ALA A 55 -16.24 25.47 -28.58
N SER A 56 -17.14 24.98 -29.43
CA SER A 56 -16.91 23.82 -30.31
C SER A 56 -16.44 24.28 -31.67
N TYR A 57 -15.49 23.58 -32.29
CA TYR A 57 -15.05 23.85 -33.65
C TYR A 57 -14.83 22.55 -34.43
N SER A 58 -15.32 22.45 -35.66
CA SER A 58 -14.98 21.34 -36.54
C SER A 58 -13.49 21.37 -36.92
N ILE A 59 -12.83 20.21 -36.84
CA ILE A 59 -11.45 20.01 -37.29
C ILE A 59 -11.33 20.34 -38.79
N SER A 60 -12.38 20.01 -39.58
CA SER A 60 -12.41 20.32 -41.01
C SER A 60 -12.38 21.82 -41.27
N SER A 61 -13.17 22.61 -40.54
CA SER A 61 -13.17 24.07 -40.59
C SER A 61 -11.80 24.64 -40.23
N ILE A 62 -11.23 24.23 -39.08
CA ILE A 62 -9.90 24.66 -38.61
C ILE A 62 -8.81 24.39 -39.66
N ILE A 63 -8.79 23.19 -40.25
CA ILE A 63 -7.80 22.81 -41.27
C ILE A 63 -8.02 23.59 -42.58
N SER A 64 -9.26 23.91 -42.94
CA SER A 64 -9.59 24.59 -44.20
C SER A 64 -9.17 26.06 -44.26
N GLU A 65 -9.08 26.75 -43.11
CA GLU A 65 -8.69 28.17 -43.03
C GLU A 65 -7.18 28.39 -42.86
N LEU A 66 -6.39 27.34 -42.65
CA LEU A 66 -4.94 27.42 -42.48
C LEU A 66 -4.25 27.82 -43.81
N PRO A 67 -3.58 29.00 -43.89
CA PRO A 67 -2.96 29.45 -45.13
C PRO A 67 -1.71 28.63 -45.47
N LEU A 68 -1.64 28.14 -46.71
CA LEU A 68 -0.48 27.44 -47.29
C LEU A 68 0.71 28.39 -47.55
N GLY A 69 1.26 28.99 -46.49
CA GLY A 69 2.48 29.80 -46.55
C GLY A 69 2.66 30.78 -45.38
N PHE A 70 3.43 30.39 -44.36
CA PHE A 70 3.82 31.27 -43.25
C PHE A 70 4.83 32.35 -43.70
N THR A 71 4.35 33.46 -44.27
CA THR A 71 5.17 34.66 -44.54
C THR A 71 4.42 35.96 -44.23
N ASN A 72 5.11 36.90 -43.57
CA ASN A 72 4.71 38.27 -43.23
C ASN A 72 3.48 38.48 -42.31
N ALA A 73 3.77 38.92 -41.08
CA ALA A 73 2.78 39.32 -40.06
C ALA A 73 2.10 40.69 -40.33
N LYS A 74 1.50 40.87 -41.53
CA LYS A 74 0.74 42.07 -41.91
C LYS A 74 -0.47 41.75 -42.81
N ALA A 75 -1.48 41.10 -42.24
CA ALA A 75 -2.83 41.01 -42.80
C ALA A 75 -3.86 41.34 -41.68
N PRO A 76 -4.79 42.30 -41.87
CA PRO A 76 -5.74 42.71 -40.83
C PRO A 76 -6.99 41.81 -40.75
N HIS A 77 -7.01 40.72 -41.50
CA HIS A 77 -8.06 39.70 -41.49
C HIS A 77 -7.39 38.34 -41.26
N LEU A 78 -7.22 37.95 -39.99
CA LEU A 78 -7.15 36.53 -39.69
C LEU A 78 -8.55 35.95 -39.91
N PHE A 79 -8.62 34.88 -40.69
CA PHE A 79 -9.78 34.01 -40.68
C PHE A 79 -9.79 33.29 -39.33
N VAL A 80 -10.95 33.29 -38.68
CA VAL A 80 -11.18 32.68 -37.38
C VAL A 80 -12.34 31.73 -37.58
N ALA A 81 -12.04 30.43 -37.61
CA ALA A 81 -13.03 29.39 -37.87
C ALA A 81 -14.24 29.61 -36.95
N GLU A 82 -15.42 29.78 -37.54
CA GLU A 82 -16.64 30.02 -36.76
C GLU A 82 -16.94 28.78 -35.91
N PRO A 83 -17.26 28.93 -34.60
CA PRO A 83 -17.52 27.79 -33.74
C PRO A 83 -18.91 27.20 -34.01
N ASP A 84 -19.02 25.88 -34.06
CA ASP A 84 -20.29 25.17 -34.24
C ASP A 84 -21.27 25.42 -33.07
N CYS A 85 -20.71 25.76 -31.89
CA CYS A 85 -21.44 26.11 -30.68
C CYS A 85 -20.59 27.07 -29.82
N PHE A 86 -21.24 28.07 -29.21
CA PHE A 86 -20.59 29.03 -28.30
C PHE A 86 -21.39 29.24 -27.00
N LEU A 87 -20.73 29.05 -25.85
CA LEU A 87 -21.28 29.28 -24.50
C LEU A 87 -20.42 30.33 -23.76
N GLN A 88 -21.04 31.33 -23.13
CA GLN A 88 -20.35 32.12 -22.09
C GLN A 88 -20.48 31.34 -20.79
N ALA A 89 -19.45 30.55 -20.48
CA ALA A 89 -19.48 29.57 -19.41
C ALA A 89 -19.19 30.19 -18.03
N HIS A 90 -18.29 31.18 -17.95
CA HIS A 90 -17.87 31.82 -16.69
C HIS A 90 -17.70 33.34 -16.84
N ASP A 91 -17.81 34.07 -15.72
CA ASP A 91 -17.53 35.52 -15.62
C ASP A 91 -16.03 35.80 -15.37
N GLY A 92 -15.19 35.14 -16.16
CA GLY A 92 -13.72 35.07 -16.02
C GLY A 92 -13.19 33.81 -16.72
N PRO A 93 -11.86 33.59 -16.78
CA PRO A 93 -11.27 32.40 -17.42
C PRO A 93 -11.94 31.07 -17.06
N VAL A 94 -12.12 30.21 -18.06
CA VAL A 94 -12.42 28.79 -17.85
C VAL A 94 -11.11 28.04 -17.73
N TYR A 95 -10.81 27.44 -16.57
CA TYR A 95 -9.52 26.79 -16.31
C TYR A 95 -9.50 25.31 -16.71
N ASP A 96 -10.60 24.59 -16.48
CA ASP A 96 -10.75 23.19 -16.87
C ASP A 96 -12.20 22.88 -17.27
N ALA A 97 -12.36 21.86 -18.10
CA ALA A 97 -13.64 21.35 -18.54
C ALA A 97 -13.52 19.84 -18.79
N LYS A 98 -14.61 19.08 -18.62
CA LYS A 98 -14.70 17.62 -18.90
C LYS A 98 -16.12 17.21 -19.26
N PHE A 99 -16.25 16.11 -19.99
CA PHE A 99 -17.54 15.45 -20.17
C PHE A 99 -17.87 14.51 -19.00
N TYR A 100 -19.16 14.37 -18.69
CA TYR A 100 -19.70 13.44 -17.71
C TYR A 100 -20.86 12.64 -18.33
N GLY A 101 -20.76 11.31 -18.28
CA GLY A 101 -21.69 10.39 -18.94
C GLY A 101 -21.37 10.18 -20.43
N ASP A 102 -21.99 9.16 -21.01
CA ASP A 102 -21.73 8.70 -22.38
C ASP A 102 -22.85 9.10 -23.36
N GLY A 103 -22.50 9.32 -24.63
CA GLY A 103 -23.46 9.59 -25.71
C GLY A 103 -23.92 11.05 -25.82
N GLU A 104 -25.07 11.27 -26.47
CA GLU A 104 -25.59 12.61 -26.79
C GLU A 104 -26.03 13.40 -25.54
N ASP A 105 -26.56 12.71 -24.53
CA ASP A 105 -27.07 13.30 -23.28
C ASP A 105 -25.95 13.63 -22.26
N ALA A 106 -24.68 13.44 -22.62
CA ALA A 106 -23.54 13.76 -21.77
C ALA A 106 -23.53 15.22 -21.31
N LEU A 107 -23.08 15.47 -20.07
CA LEU A 107 -22.93 16.81 -19.52
C LEU A 107 -21.53 17.33 -19.81
N LEU A 108 -21.42 18.45 -20.54
CA LEU A 108 -20.20 19.25 -20.62
C LEU A 108 -20.11 20.09 -19.34
N LEU A 109 -19.15 19.76 -18.48
CA LEU A 109 -18.84 20.46 -17.23
C LEU A 109 -17.65 21.39 -17.40
N SER A 110 -17.64 22.54 -16.73
CA SER A 110 -16.48 23.42 -16.64
C SER A 110 -16.34 24.12 -15.30
N CYS A 111 -15.12 24.56 -14.98
CA CYS A 111 -14.82 25.38 -13.80
C CYS A 111 -13.93 26.57 -14.17
N GLY A 112 -13.93 27.61 -13.32
CA GLY A 112 -13.20 28.83 -13.62
C GLY A 112 -13.07 29.83 -12.47
N ASP A 113 -12.61 31.02 -12.85
CA ASP A 113 -12.22 32.16 -12.02
C ASP A 113 -13.37 32.67 -11.13
N ASP A 114 -14.61 32.60 -11.60
CA ASP A 114 -15.81 33.00 -10.85
C ASP A 114 -16.22 32.04 -9.71
N GLY A 115 -15.38 31.04 -9.43
CA GLY A 115 -15.52 30.09 -8.33
C GLY A 115 -16.68 29.11 -8.48
N ARG A 116 -17.17 28.93 -9.70
CA ARG A 116 -18.28 28.01 -9.99
C ARG A 116 -17.82 26.77 -10.73
N ILE A 117 -18.67 25.75 -10.71
CA ILE A 117 -18.65 24.62 -11.62
C ILE A 117 -20.00 24.60 -12.30
N ARG A 118 -20.03 24.78 -13.62
CA ARG A 118 -21.27 24.78 -14.40
C ARG A 118 -21.32 23.58 -15.34
N GLY A 119 -22.53 23.16 -15.70
CA GLY A 119 -22.76 22.03 -16.60
C GLY A 119 -23.94 22.25 -17.55
N TRP A 120 -23.76 21.90 -18.82
CA TRP A 120 -24.78 21.94 -19.88
C TRP A 120 -24.88 20.56 -20.55
N ARG A 121 -26.05 20.17 -21.05
CA ARG A 121 -26.16 18.95 -21.87
C ARG A 121 -25.53 19.19 -23.23
N TRP A 122 -24.76 18.23 -23.72
CA TRP A 122 -24.09 18.35 -25.00
C TRP A 122 -25.08 18.44 -26.17
N LYS A 123 -26.16 17.66 -26.14
CA LYS A 123 -27.28 17.76 -27.09
C LYS A 123 -27.89 19.17 -27.18
N ASP A 124 -28.15 19.82 -26.03
CA ASP A 124 -28.69 21.19 -26.01
C ASP A 124 -27.70 22.20 -26.66
N CYS A 125 -26.40 21.88 -26.67
CA CYS A 125 -25.33 22.70 -27.27
C CYS A 125 -25.23 22.51 -28.78
N THR A 126 -25.42 21.29 -29.29
CA THR A 126 -25.29 20.94 -30.72
C THR A 126 -26.59 21.12 -31.51
N GLU A 127 -27.76 20.98 -30.88
CA GLU A 127 -29.08 21.13 -31.54
C GLU A 127 -29.66 22.57 -31.41
N SER A 128 -28.88 23.54 -30.94
CA SER A 128 -29.34 24.90 -30.69
C SER A 128 -29.72 25.65 -31.97
N MET A 129 -31.01 26.03 -32.07
CA MET A 129 -31.51 26.91 -33.14
C MET A 129 -31.23 28.41 -32.90
N VAL A 130 -30.43 28.76 -31.88
CA VAL A 130 -30.04 30.16 -31.59
C VAL A 130 -28.75 30.48 -32.33
N PRO A 131 -28.68 31.55 -33.17
CA PRO A 131 -27.45 31.92 -33.86
C PRO A 131 -26.30 32.19 -32.89
N ILE A 132 -25.09 31.73 -33.24
CA ILE A 132 -23.86 31.75 -32.44
C ILE A 132 -23.64 33.06 -31.64
N PRO A 133 -23.81 34.29 -32.22
CA PRO A 133 -23.60 35.54 -31.47
C PRO A 133 -24.56 35.77 -30.29
N PHE A 134 -25.68 35.06 -30.25
CA PHE A 134 -26.69 35.15 -29.19
C PHE A 134 -26.73 33.90 -28.28
N GLN A 135 -26.21 32.75 -28.74
CA GLN A 135 -26.22 31.49 -28.01
C GLN A 135 -25.60 31.63 -26.61
N GLY A 136 -24.44 32.29 -26.54
CA GLY A 136 -23.58 32.34 -25.36
C GLY A 136 -24.22 32.83 -24.06
N LYS A 137 -25.25 33.70 -24.12
CA LYS A 137 -25.97 34.21 -22.94
C LYS A 137 -27.41 33.70 -22.81
N HIS A 138 -27.89 32.91 -23.77
CA HIS A 138 -29.25 32.36 -23.76
C HIS A 138 -29.32 30.94 -23.16
N MET A 139 -28.23 30.16 -23.27
CA MET A 139 -28.17 28.80 -22.73
C MET A 139 -27.86 28.80 -21.23
N LYS A 140 -28.88 28.55 -20.40
CA LYS A 140 -28.69 28.36 -18.95
C LYS A 140 -28.01 27.01 -18.65
N PRO A 141 -27.14 26.95 -17.64
CA PRO A 141 -26.61 25.69 -17.16
C PRO A 141 -27.72 24.85 -16.51
N VAL A 142 -27.58 23.53 -16.61
CA VAL A 142 -28.40 22.52 -15.92
C VAL A 142 -27.84 22.24 -14.52
N LEU A 143 -26.53 22.44 -14.34
CA LEU A 143 -25.80 22.32 -13.07
C LEU A 143 -25.07 23.64 -12.80
N ASP A 144 -25.21 24.24 -11.62
CA ASP A 144 -24.53 25.49 -11.22
C ASP A 144 -24.12 25.39 -9.74
N LEU A 145 -22.88 24.96 -9.49
CA LEU A 145 -22.30 24.75 -8.17
C LEU A 145 -21.40 25.94 -7.82
N VAL A 146 -21.46 26.43 -6.58
CA VAL A 146 -20.69 27.58 -6.11
C VAL A 146 -19.73 27.13 -5.01
N ASN A 147 -18.42 27.34 -5.16
CA ASN A 147 -17.41 27.04 -4.15
C ASN A 147 -17.80 27.64 -2.79
N PRO A 148 -17.86 26.86 -1.68
CA PRO A 148 -18.20 27.38 -0.36
C PRO A 148 -17.15 28.33 0.24
N GLN A 149 -15.99 28.50 -0.40
CA GLN A 149 -14.91 29.44 -0.09
C GLN A 149 -14.47 29.41 1.38
N HIS A 150 -13.57 28.48 1.70
CA HIS A 150 -12.89 28.48 2.99
C HIS A 150 -11.75 29.51 3.04
N LYS A 151 -11.21 29.72 4.24
CA LYS A 151 -9.92 30.42 4.39
C LYS A 151 -8.85 29.56 3.73
N GLY A 152 -8.16 30.15 2.76
CA GLY A 152 -7.06 29.53 2.04
C GLY A 152 -5.76 29.54 2.85
N PRO A 153 -4.62 29.33 2.18
CA PRO A 153 -3.33 29.31 2.85
C PRO A 153 -3.04 30.67 3.51
N TRP A 154 -2.22 30.65 4.57
CA TRP A 154 -1.90 31.83 5.37
C TRP A 154 -3.10 32.47 6.13
N GLY A 155 -4.30 31.89 6.05
CA GLY A 155 -5.48 32.32 6.79
C GLY A 155 -6.25 33.49 6.18
N ALA A 156 -5.82 33.95 5.00
CA ALA A 156 -6.59 34.85 4.15
C ALA A 156 -7.83 34.13 3.59
N LEU A 157 -8.88 34.88 3.29
CA LEU A 157 -9.81 34.46 2.25
C LEU A 157 -9.13 34.82 0.93
N SER A 158 -9.04 33.88 -0.02
CA SER A 158 -8.65 34.25 -1.38
C SER A 158 -9.65 35.30 -1.88
N PRO A 159 -9.22 36.43 -2.47
CA PRO A 159 -10.13 37.43 -3.01
C PRO A 159 -10.97 36.88 -4.18
N ILE A 160 -10.54 35.77 -4.79
CA ILE A 160 -11.19 35.08 -5.89
C ILE A 160 -11.53 33.64 -5.44
N PRO A 161 -12.80 33.18 -5.50
CA PRO A 161 -13.21 31.84 -5.02
C PRO A 161 -12.91 30.70 -6.02
N GLU A 162 -11.86 30.82 -6.83
CA GLU A 162 -11.52 30.00 -8.00
C GLU A 162 -11.63 28.45 -7.82
N ASN A 163 -12.03 27.77 -8.90
CA ASN A 163 -11.85 26.33 -9.09
C ASN A 163 -10.91 26.10 -10.28
N ASN A 164 -9.76 25.48 -10.05
CA ASN A 164 -8.64 25.45 -10.99
C ASN A 164 -8.62 24.20 -11.86
N ALA A 165 -9.17 23.09 -11.35
CA ALA A 165 -9.35 21.85 -12.10
C ALA A 165 -10.54 21.04 -11.56
N ILE A 166 -11.12 20.18 -12.39
CA ILE A 166 -12.19 19.24 -12.01
C ILE A 166 -11.81 17.79 -12.28
N ALA A 167 -12.52 16.84 -11.67
CA ALA A 167 -12.43 15.42 -12.00
C ALA A 167 -13.80 14.75 -11.85
N VAL A 168 -14.06 13.70 -12.63
CA VAL A 168 -15.37 13.04 -12.71
C VAL A 168 -15.30 11.58 -12.26
N ASN A 169 -16.21 11.18 -11.36
CA ASN A 169 -16.52 9.77 -11.12
C ASN A 169 -17.91 9.47 -11.69
N VAL A 170 -17.92 8.99 -12.93
CA VAL A 170 -19.13 8.65 -13.70
C VAL A 170 -19.93 7.52 -13.05
N LEU A 171 -19.26 6.54 -12.43
CA LEU A 171 -19.91 5.45 -11.70
C LEU A 171 -20.46 5.88 -10.32
N GLY A 172 -19.87 6.92 -9.73
CA GLY A 172 -20.14 7.36 -8.35
C GLY A 172 -21.04 8.59 -8.21
N GLY A 173 -21.66 9.09 -9.29
CA GLY A 173 -22.55 10.25 -9.27
C GLY A 173 -21.90 11.56 -8.77
N SER A 174 -20.56 11.64 -8.84
CA SER A 174 -19.78 12.63 -8.09
C SER A 174 -18.81 13.39 -8.99
N VAL A 175 -18.75 14.71 -8.81
CA VAL A 175 -17.72 15.60 -9.40
C VAL A 175 -16.79 16.04 -8.29
N TYR A 176 -15.51 16.18 -8.60
CA TYR A 176 -14.54 16.79 -7.70
C TYR A 176 -14.01 18.09 -8.29
N SER A 177 -13.68 19.06 -7.43
CA SER A 177 -12.90 20.23 -7.83
C SER A 177 -11.69 20.44 -6.94
N ALA A 178 -10.60 20.93 -7.53
CA ALA A 178 -9.48 21.57 -6.85
C ALA A 178 -9.72 23.08 -6.81
N ALA A 179 -9.64 23.70 -5.64
CA ALA A 179 -9.91 25.13 -5.46
C ALA A 179 -8.68 25.88 -4.92
N GLY A 180 -8.69 27.20 -5.09
CA GLY A 180 -7.63 28.09 -4.60
C GLY A 180 -7.52 28.21 -3.07
N ASP A 181 -8.47 27.68 -2.31
CA ASP A 181 -8.49 27.71 -0.84
C ASP A 181 -7.79 26.50 -0.17
N SER A 182 -6.82 25.88 -0.87
CA SER A 182 -6.11 24.65 -0.47
C SER A 182 -7.00 23.42 -0.20
N CYS A 183 -8.29 23.49 -0.53
CA CYS A 183 -9.25 22.41 -0.36
C CYS A 183 -9.63 21.80 -1.72
N ALA A 184 -9.90 20.50 -1.73
CA ALA A 184 -10.66 19.87 -2.80
C ALA A 184 -12.05 19.50 -2.29
N TYR A 185 -13.04 19.55 -3.18
CA TYR A 185 -14.44 19.34 -2.87
C TYR A 185 -14.99 18.13 -3.62
N CYS A 186 -15.77 17.29 -2.93
CA CYS A 186 -16.61 16.26 -3.54
C CYS A 186 -18.04 16.79 -3.61
N TRP A 187 -18.55 16.95 -4.82
CA TRP A 187 -19.89 17.39 -5.16
C TRP A 187 -20.74 16.19 -5.54
N ASP A 188 -21.94 16.15 -5.01
CA ASP A 188 -22.98 15.18 -5.35
C ASP A 188 -23.87 15.77 -6.46
N LEU A 189 -23.93 15.13 -7.64
CA LEU A 189 -24.62 15.71 -8.79
C LEU A 189 -26.15 15.73 -8.63
N GLU A 190 -26.74 14.76 -7.95
CA GLU A 190 -28.19 14.69 -7.75
C GLU A 190 -28.68 15.75 -6.76
N SER A 191 -28.01 15.91 -5.61
CA SER A 191 -28.39 16.89 -4.60
C SER A 191 -27.80 18.29 -4.82
N CYS A 192 -26.83 18.43 -5.74
CA CYS A 192 -26.04 19.65 -5.96
C CYS A 192 -25.33 20.18 -4.69
N GLN A 193 -24.98 19.29 -3.75
CA GLN A 193 -24.35 19.67 -2.47
C GLN A 193 -22.93 19.12 -2.30
N VAL A 194 -22.16 19.77 -1.43
CA VAL A 194 -20.87 19.27 -0.96
C VAL A 194 -21.08 18.04 -0.08
N LYS A 195 -20.67 16.89 -0.62
CA LYS A 195 -20.69 15.55 -0.01
C LYS A 195 -19.55 15.39 0.99
N MET A 196 -18.36 15.87 0.62
CA MET A 196 -17.12 15.73 1.39
C MET A 196 -16.12 16.84 1.02
N VAL A 197 -15.27 17.25 1.96
CA VAL A 197 -14.16 18.19 1.71
C VAL A 197 -12.83 17.53 2.07
N PHE A 198 -11.83 17.69 1.22
CA PHE A 198 -10.47 17.20 1.40
C PHE A 198 -9.57 18.39 1.81
N LYS A 199 -8.96 18.32 2.99
CA LYS A 199 -8.19 19.43 3.58
C LYS A 199 -6.85 18.94 4.11
N GLY A 200 -5.80 19.71 3.86
CA GLY A 200 -4.47 19.45 4.44
C GLY A 200 -3.28 19.88 3.56
N HIS A 201 -3.51 20.25 2.30
CA HIS A 201 -2.52 21.03 1.55
C HIS A 201 -2.27 22.37 2.25
N SER A 202 -1.05 22.91 2.13
CA SER A 202 -0.66 24.18 2.75
C SER A 202 -0.60 25.35 1.78
N ASP A 203 -0.95 25.13 0.51
CA ASP A 203 -0.93 26.15 -0.55
C ASP A 203 -1.96 25.82 -1.65
N TYR A 204 -2.08 26.65 -2.70
CA TYR A 204 -3.09 26.51 -3.78
C TYR A 204 -3.11 25.11 -4.42
N LEU A 205 -4.26 24.65 -4.92
CA LEU A 205 -4.38 23.43 -5.72
C LEU A 205 -4.38 23.75 -7.22
N HIS A 206 -3.58 23.02 -7.99
CA HIS A 206 -3.45 23.20 -9.45
C HIS A 206 -4.23 22.17 -10.25
N CYS A 207 -4.18 20.90 -9.83
CA CYS A 207 -4.73 19.79 -10.59
C CYS A 207 -5.38 18.73 -9.69
N ILE A 208 -6.38 18.04 -10.24
CA ILE A 208 -7.10 16.94 -9.58
C ILE A 208 -7.42 15.85 -10.60
N ILE A 209 -7.35 14.59 -10.19
CA ILE A 209 -7.76 13.43 -10.98
C ILE A 209 -8.43 12.39 -10.08
N ALA A 210 -9.44 11.70 -10.59
CA ALA A 210 -10.15 10.65 -9.86
C ALA A 210 -9.55 9.28 -10.16
N ARG A 211 -9.52 8.40 -9.15
CA ARG A 211 -9.27 6.96 -9.28
C ARG A 211 -10.59 6.24 -9.04
N ASN A 212 -11.36 6.06 -10.10
CA ASN A 212 -12.73 5.54 -10.06
C ASN A 212 -12.76 4.05 -9.66
N SER A 213 -11.68 3.29 -9.89
CA SER A 213 -11.56 1.89 -9.46
C SER A 213 -11.39 1.71 -7.94
N THR A 214 -10.96 2.75 -7.23
CA THR A 214 -10.65 2.70 -5.78
C THR A 214 -11.41 3.75 -4.94
N ASP A 215 -12.29 4.52 -5.58
CA ASP A 215 -12.99 5.71 -5.07
C ASP A 215 -12.06 6.69 -4.29
N GLN A 216 -10.92 6.97 -4.91
CA GLN A 216 -9.91 7.92 -4.44
C GLN A 216 -9.82 9.13 -5.39
N ILE A 217 -9.19 10.20 -4.91
CA ILE A 217 -8.72 11.31 -5.76
C ILE A 217 -7.23 11.55 -5.52
N ILE A 218 -6.54 12.12 -6.50
CA ILE A 218 -5.20 12.67 -6.34
C ILE A 218 -5.25 14.17 -6.65
N THR A 219 -4.63 14.99 -5.81
CA THR A 219 -4.50 16.45 -6.00
C THR A 219 -3.03 16.86 -6.08
N GLY A 220 -2.69 17.82 -6.94
CA GLY A 220 -1.38 18.49 -6.97
C GLY A 220 -1.49 19.95 -6.53
N SER A 221 -0.46 20.45 -5.82
CA SER A 221 -0.49 21.76 -5.15
C SER A 221 0.81 22.56 -5.32
N GLU A 222 0.71 23.88 -5.13
CA GLU A 222 1.87 24.78 -4.98
C GLU A 222 2.72 24.43 -3.74
N ASP A 223 2.21 23.67 -2.78
CA ASP A 223 2.99 23.16 -1.62
C ASP A 223 4.06 22.11 -2.00
N GLY A 224 4.13 21.72 -3.28
CA GLY A 224 5.13 20.80 -3.81
C GLY A 224 4.82 19.33 -3.58
N THR A 225 3.64 19.02 -3.04
CA THR A 225 3.14 17.66 -2.86
C THR A 225 2.06 17.32 -3.87
N ALA A 226 1.99 16.04 -4.25
CA ALA A 226 0.77 15.42 -4.73
C ALA A 226 0.20 14.58 -3.57
N ARG A 227 -1.13 14.56 -3.38
CA ARG A 227 -1.76 13.83 -2.26
C ARG A 227 -2.88 12.94 -2.75
N ILE A 228 -2.85 11.69 -2.30
CA ILE A 228 -3.91 10.71 -2.55
C ILE A 228 -4.88 10.74 -1.38
N TRP A 229 -6.16 10.92 -1.68
CA TRP A 229 -7.23 10.98 -0.69
C TRP A 229 -8.22 9.84 -0.91
N GLY A 230 -8.64 9.21 0.19
CA GLY A 230 -9.73 8.23 0.17
C GLY A 230 -11.01 8.81 0.77
N LYS A 231 -12.14 8.43 0.18
CA LYS A 231 -13.41 8.51 0.90
C LYS A 231 -13.42 7.45 1.99
N VAL A 232 -13.38 7.88 3.25
CA VAL A 232 -13.68 6.99 4.38
C VAL A 232 -15.19 6.80 4.41
N LEU A 233 -15.67 5.56 4.59
CA LEU A 233 -17.10 5.25 4.72
C LEU A 233 -17.65 5.68 6.10
N ALA A 234 -17.42 6.93 6.48
CA ALA A 234 -17.86 7.56 7.72
C ALA A 234 -19.31 8.09 7.57
N LEU A 235 -20.24 7.19 7.23
CA LEU A 235 -21.68 7.46 7.23
C LEU A 235 -22.17 7.75 8.66
N LEU A 236 -21.97 8.98 9.13
CA LEU A 236 -22.92 9.84 9.85
C LEU A 236 -22.29 11.09 10.51
N LEU A 237 -20.95 11.16 10.70
CA LEU A 237 -20.35 12.18 11.58
C LEU A 237 -19.31 13.13 10.97
N PHE A 238 -18.60 12.80 9.88
CA PHE A 238 -17.55 13.68 9.34
C PHE A 238 -17.59 13.80 7.81
N LYS A 239 -17.94 14.98 7.30
CA LYS A 239 -17.89 15.34 5.86
C LYS A 239 -16.46 15.64 5.37
N SER A 240 -15.45 14.89 5.81
CA SER A 240 -14.04 15.15 5.50
C SER A 240 -13.31 13.91 5.00
N GLY A 241 -12.63 14.02 3.86
CA GLY A 241 -11.86 12.91 3.29
C GLY A 241 -10.46 12.79 3.89
N LYS A 242 -9.93 11.57 3.99
CA LYS A 242 -8.63 11.29 4.62
C LYS A 242 -7.52 11.23 3.58
N CYS A 243 -6.45 11.99 3.81
CA CYS A 243 -5.20 11.83 3.06
C CYS A 243 -4.63 10.44 3.38
N ILE A 244 -4.50 9.58 2.36
CA ILE A 244 -3.89 8.24 2.45
C ILE A 244 -2.38 8.37 2.34
N GLN A 245 -1.91 9.15 1.37
CA GLN A 245 -0.50 9.22 1.00
C GLN A 245 -0.12 10.63 0.54
N VAL A 246 1.06 11.09 0.98
CA VAL A 246 1.71 12.30 0.45
C VAL A 246 2.87 11.86 -0.43
N ILE A 247 2.88 12.35 -1.66
CA ILE A 247 3.91 12.13 -2.68
C ILE A 247 4.69 13.44 -2.83
N GLU A 248 6.02 13.36 -2.76
CA GLU A 248 6.93 14.51 -2.87
C GLU A 248 7.87 14.34 -4.08
N PRO A 249 7.49 14.81 -5.29
CA PRO A 249 8.25 14.64 -6.54
C PRO A 249 9.75 14.99 -6.49
N ARG A 250 10.18 15.82 -5.53
CA ARG A 250 11.54 16.38 -5.43
C ARG A 250 12.30 16.10 -4.12
N LYS A 251 11.78 15.25 -3.22
CA LYS A 251 12.32 15.01 -1.85
C LYS A 251 13.84 14.78 -1.76
N GLU A 252 14.45 14.23 -2.81
CA GLU A 252 15.88 13.87 -2.86
C GLU A 252 16.82 15.05 -3.15
N MET A 253 16.34 16.15 -3.74
CA MET A 253 17.22 17.26 -4.14
C MET A 253 17.51 18.23 -2.99
N LYS A 254 18.75 18.20 -2.49
CA LYS A 254 19.31 19.21 -1.56
C LYS A 254 19.60 20.58 -2.21
N SER A 255 18.85 20.96 -3.24
CA SER A 255 19.04 22.21 -3.99
C SER A 255 18.25 23.37 -3.36
N LYS A 256 18.93 24.25 -2.63
CA LYS A 256 18.36 25.54 -2.21
C LYS A 256 18.06 26.41 -3.45
N GLY A 257 16.83 26.92 -3.59
CA GLY A 257 16.54 28.10 -4.42
C GLY A 257 15.55 27.96 -5.58
N LEU A 258 14.90 26.81 -5.79
CA LEU A 258 13.71 26.72 -6.65
C LEU A 258 12.47 26.44 -5.79
N SER A 259 11.35 27.07 -6.13
CA SER A 259 10.04 26.61 -5.68
C SER A 259 9.75 25.22 -6.24
N SER A 260 8.98 24.45 -5.49
CA SER A 260 8.55 23.10 -5.81
C SER A 260 7.03 23.09 -5.75
N TYR A 261 6.38 22.97 -6.90
CA TYR A 261 4.94 22.81 -7.04
C TYR A 261 4.64 21.54 -7.83
N VAL A 262 3.40 21.04 -7.76
CA VAL A 262 2.89 19.99 -8.67
C VAL A 262 1.80 20.61 -9.53
N GLY A 263 2.14 20.91 -10.79
CA GLY A 263 1.26 21.64 -11.71
C GLY A 263 0.29 20.74 -12.46
N CYS A 264 0.74 19.55 -12.87
CA CYS A 264 -0.08 18.58 -13.60
C CYS A 264 0.15 17.15 -13.09
N ILE A 265 -0.88 16.32 -13.20
CA ILE A 265 -0.86 14.90 -12.84
C ILE A 265 -1.61 14.08 -13.89
N GLY A 266 -1.04 12.95 -14.30
CA GLY A 266 -1.66 12.00 -15.21
C GLY A 266 -1.66 10.59 -14.61
N LEU A 267 -2.73 9.84 -14.86
CA LEU A 267 -2.86 8.43 -14.52
C LEU A 267 -2.91 7.57 -15.79
N ASP A 268 -2.50 6.31 -15.67
CA ASP A 268 -2.73 5.30 -16.71
C ASP A 268 -4.14 4.68 -16.61
N ALA A 269 -4.54 3.94 -17.65
CA ALA A 269 -5.85 3.30 -17.73
C ALA A 269 -6.11 2.22 -16.65
N SER A 270 -5.06 1.68 -15.99
CA SER A 270 -5.19 0.79 -14.83
C SER A 270 -5.16 1.53 -13.47
N GLU A 271 -5.15 2.87 -13.50
CA GLU A 271 -5.05 3.77 -12.33
C GLU A 271 -3.89 3.43 -11.38
N SER A 272 -2.85 2.76 -11.86
CA SER A 272 -1.76 2.16 -11.07
C SER A 272 -0.43 2.90 -11.20
N TRP A 273 -0.28 3.69 -12.25
CA TRP A 273 0.88 4.54 -12.52
C TRP A 273 0.47 6.00 -12.52
N LEU A 274 1.29 6.84 -11.88
CA LEU A 274 1.10 8.27 -11.75
C LEU A 274 2.33 9.01 -12.28
N ALA A 275 2.11 9.98 -13.17
CA ALA A 275 3.12 10.91 -13.61
C ALA A 275 2.81 12.31 -13.03
N CYS A 276 3.71 12.85 -12.22
CA CYS A 276 3.57 14.20 -11.63
C CYS A 276 4.55 15.17 -12.29
N GLY A 277 4.03 16.26 -12.86
CA GLY A 277 4.80 17.39 -13.38
C GLY A 277 5.10 18.42 -12.30
N SER A 278 6.39 18.61 -12.01
CA SER A 278 6.90 19.59 -11.05
C SER A 278 7.90 20.51 -11.74
N ALA A 279 7.41 21.62 -12.29
CA ALA A 279 8.12 22.50 -13.23
C ALA A 279 8.99 21.70 -14.24
N ARG A 280 10.32 21.88 -14.23
CA ARG A 280 11.29 21.25 -15.14
C ARG A 280 11.63 19.78 -14.83
N SER A 281 10.70 19.06 -14.21
CA SER A 281 10.88 17.64 -13.89
C SER A 281 9.55 16.91 -13.90
N LEU A 282 9.51 15.75 -14.55
CA LEU A 282 8.43 14.78 -14.44
C LEU A 282 8.89 13.64 -13.52
N SER A 283 8.04 13.17 -12.61
CA SER A 283 8.33 12.01 -11.77
C SER A 283 7.27 10.93 -11.95
N VAL A 284 7.70 9.69 -12.15
CA VAL A 284 6.84 8.52 -12.36
C VAL A 284 6.81 7.67 -11.09
N TRP A 285 5.60 7.28 -10.69
CA TRP A 285 5.31 6.58 -9.45
C TRP A 285 4.43 5.36 -9.72
N ASN A 286 4.72 4.25 -9.06
CA ASN A 286 3.85 3.08 -9.01
C ASN A 286 2.98 3.17 -7.74
N LEU A 287 1.68 3.41 -7.90
CA LEU A 287 0.76 3.66 -6.78
C LEU A 287 0.55 2.41 -5.89
N PRO A 288 0.30 1.20 -6.42
CA PRO A 288 0.15 0.00 -5.60
C PRO A 288 1.41 -0.35 -4.79
N ALA A 289 2.61 -0.08 -5.31
CA ALA A 289 3.86 -0.26 -4.57
C ALA A 289 4.21 0.93 -3.66
N SER A 290 3.55 2.09 -3.85
CA SER A 290 3.93 3.39 -3.27
C SER A 290 5.39 3.78 -3.57
N GLU A 291 5.90 3.37 -4.75
CA GLU A 291 7.31 3.41 -5.11
C GLU A 291 7.58 4.50 -6.16
N PHE A 292 8.68 5.23 -5.98
CA PHE A 292 9.23 6.16 -6.97
C PHE A 292 10.05 5.38 -7.99
N ILE A 293 9.76 5.57 -9.28
CA ILE A 293 10.26 4.71 -10.36
C ILE A 293 11.31 5.44 -11.21
N SER A 294 10.98 6.66 -11.66
CA SER A 294 11.88 7.46 -12.49
C SER A 294 11.64 8.96 -12.31
N ARG A 295 12.68 9.78 -12.51
CA ARG A 295 12.56 11.24 -12.65
C ARG A 295 13.21 11.69 -13.95
N ILE A 296 12.40 12.30 -14.79
CA ILE A 296 12.77 12.87 -16.08
C ILE A 296 13.08 14.35 -15.89
N SER A 297 14.22 14.81 -16.42
CA SER A 297 14.55 16.24 -16.46
C SER A 297 14.08 16.83 -17.78
N THR A 298 13.19 17.82 -17.74
CA THR A 298 12.66 18.49 -18.94
C THR A 298 13.28 19.89 -19.10
N PRO A 299 13.50 20.40 -20.32
CA PRO A 299 14.12 21.71 -20.53
C PRO A 299 13.18 22.86 -20.09
N ALA A 300 11.90 22.77 -20.46
CA ALA A 300 10.80 23.62 -20.01
C ALA A 300 10.00 22.99 -18.87
N SER A 301 9.10 23.78 -18.28
CA SER A 301 8.07 23.29 -17.37
C SER A 301 7.04 22.43 -18.11
N VAL A 302 6.74 21.24 -17.57
CA VAL A 302 5.61 20.41 -18.01
C VAL A 302 4.31 21.11 -17.60
N GLN A 303 3.30 21.03 -18.47
CA GLN A 303 1.99 21.68 -18.30
C GLN A 303 0.82 20.69 -18.33
N ASP A 304 0.92 19.65 -19.15
CA ASP A 304 -0.01 18.52 -19.12
C ASP A 304 0.76 17.21 -19.38
N VAL A 305 0.26 16.10 -18.83
CA VAL A 305 0.88 14.78 -18.91
C VAL A 305 -0.17 13.67 -18.91
N VAL A 306 -0.04 12.76 -19.87
CA VAL A 306 -1.03 11.71 -20.18
C VAL A 306 -0.31 10.40 -20.45
N PHE A 307 -0.91 9.28 -20.06
CA PHE A 307 -0.42 7.95 -20.42
C PHE A 307 -1.08 7.46 -21.72
N ASP A 308 -0.30 6.85 -22.60
CA ASP A 308 -0.74 6.16 -23.81
C ASP A 308 -0.07 4.80 -23.84
N GLU A 309 -0.85 3.73 -23.66
CA GLU A 309 -0.36 2.38 -23.38
C GLU A 309 0.69 2.36 -22.23
N ASN A 310 1.93 1.96 -22.51
CA ASN A 310 3.07 1.95 -21.58
C ASN A 310 4.00 3.17 -21.75
N GLN A 311 3.50 4.26 -22.36
CA GLN A 311 4.27 5.46 -22.68
C GLN A 311 3.67 6.68 -21.97
N ILE A 312 4.51 7.69 -21.76
CA ILE A 312 4.12 8.95 -21.13
C ILE A 312 4.27 10.07 -22.14
N LEU A 313 3.14 10.67 -22.51
CA LEU A 313 3.01 11.83 -23.36
C LEU A 313 3.07 13.08 -22.47
N ALA A 314 3.97 14.01 -22.77
CA ALA A 314 4.11 15.25 -21.98
C ALA A 314 4.31 16.47 -22.89
N VAL A 315 3.60 17.55 -22.56
CA VAL A 315 3.71 18.86 -23.20
C VAL A 315 4.09 19.92 -22.15
N GLY A 316 4.69 21.03 -22.60
CA GLY A 316 5.20 22.06 -21.72
C GLY A 316 5.22 23.45 -22.34
N ALA A 317 6.00 24.36 -21.75
CA ALA A 317 6.19 25.71 -22.31
C ALA A 317 7.04 25.77 -23.60
N GLU A 318 7.58 24.63 -24.05
CA GLU A 318 8.19 24.46 -25.37
C GLU A 318 7.19 23.80 -26.33
N PRO A 319 7.17 24.15 -27.63
CA PRO A 319 6.28 23.57 -28.64
C PRO A 319 6.75 22.17 -29.08
N LEU A 320 6.99 21.28 -28.11
CA LEU A 320 7.46 19.91 -28.29
C LEU A 320 6.59 18.96 -27.48
N LEU A 321 5.95 18.01 -28.17
CA LEU A 321 5.37 16.83 -27.55
C LEU A 321 6.48 15.81 -27.33
N TYR A 322 6.75 15.48 -26.06
CA TYR A 322 7.69 14.43 -25.68
C TYR A 322 6.95 13.11 -25.50
N ARG A 323 7.54 12.02 -26.01
CA ARG A 323 7.14 10.64 -25.72
C ARG A 323 8.25 10.00 -24.89
N PHE A 324 7.94 9.60 -23.67
CA PHE A 324 8.85 8.88 -22.78
C PHE A 324 8.38 7.44 -22.56
N ASP A 325 9.32 6.54 -22.26
CA ASP A 325 8.98 5.28 -21.59
C ASP A 325 8.81 5.49 -20.08
N ILE A 326 8.31 4.46 -19.38
CA ILE A 326 8.04 4.52 -17.93
C ILE A 326 9.32 4.66 -17.08
N ASN A 327 10.49 4.33 -17.64
CA ASN A 327 11.81 4.48 -17.02
C ASN A 327 12.39 5.91 -17.23
N GLY A 328 11.74 6.73 -18.05
CA GLY A 328 12.14 8.12 -18.35
C GLY A 328 13.01 8.30 -19.59
N ALA A 329 13.20 7.28 -20.42
CA ALA A 329 13.92 7.38 -21.68
C ALA A 329 13.05 8.05 -22.76
N ILE A 330 13.63 8.98 -23.52
CA ILE A 330 12.94 9.64 -24.64
C ILE A 330 12.80 8.64 -25.79
N LEU A 331 11.56 8.30 -26.14
CA LEU A 331 11.21 7.48 -27.29
C LEU A 331 11.15 8.32 -28.58
N SER A 332 10.57 9.52 -28.50
CA SER A 332 10.56 10.49 -29.60
C SER A 332 10.19 11.90 -29.12
N GLN A 333 10.40 12.88 -30.00
CA GLN A 333 10.01 14.28 -29.84
C GLN A 333 9.30 14.72 -31.11
N ILE A 334 8.14 15.37 -30.99
CA ILE A 334 7.35 15.85 -32.13
C ILE A 334 7.20 17.37 -32.01
N GLN A 335 7.59 18.07 -33.07
CA GLN A 335 7.47 19.53 -33.17
C GLN A 335 5.99 19.92 -33.34
N CYS A 336 5.43 20.58 -32.34
CA CYS A 336 4.11 21.19 -32.40
C CYS A 336 4.18 22.54 -33.15
N ALA A 337 3.01 23.10 -33.49
CA ALA A 337 2.91 24.41 -34.12
C ALA A 337 3.56 25.52 -33.26
N PRO A 338 4.15 26.58 -33.86
CA PRO A 338 5.01 27.50 -33.14
C PRO A 338 4.24 28.53 -32.29
N GLN A 339 4.61 28.61 -31.01
CA GLN A 339 4.37 29.72 -30.07
C GLN A 339 2.97 30.36 -30.05
N SER A 340 1.98 29.62 -29.53
CA SER A 340 1.07 30.19 -28.53
C SER A 340 1.64 29.93 -27.12
N GLN A 341 1.21 30.70 -26.12
CA GLN A 341 1.52 30.36 -24.72
C GLN A 341 0.47 29.37 -24.19
N GLN A 342 0.96 28.15 -23.93
CA GLN A 342 0.32 27.07 -23.15
C GLN A 342 -0.70 26.16 -23.85
N LEU A 343 -0.77 24.93 -23.29
CA LEU A 343 -1.77 23.86 -23.40
C LEU A 343 -2.28 23.41 -24.79
N VAL A 344 -1.84 22.21 -25.17
CA VAL A 344 -2.63 21.24 -25.93
C VAL A 344 -2.92 20.08 -24.97
N ALA A 345 -4.17 19.91 -24.56
CA ALA A 345 -4.57 18.79 -23.71
C ALA A 345 -4.86 17.56 -24.58
N MET A 346 -4.30 16.41 -24.20
CA MET A 346 -4.61 15.11 -24.82
C MET A 346 -5.65 14.38 -23.99
N GLU A 347 -6.65 13.80 -24.64
CA GLU A 347 -7.71 13.01 -24.02
C GLU A 347 -7.76 11.66 -24.73
N VAL A 348 -7.30 10.60 -24.04
CA VAL A 348 -7.13 9.27 -24.63
C VAL A 348 -8.44 8.49 -24.47
N SER A 349 -9.29 8.60 -25.49
CA SER A 349 -10.15 7.47 -25.86
C SER A 349 -9.25 6.32 -26.33
N SER A 350 -9.50 5.10 -25.85
CA SER A 350 -8.62 3.93 -25.95
C SER A 350 -8.46 3.32 -27.36
N MET A 351 -8.79 4.07 -28.42
CA MET A 351 -8.75 3.63 -29.82
C MET A 351 -8.07 4.61 -30.78
N LEU A 352 -7.62 5.79 -30.32
CA LEU A 352 -7.17 6.88 -31.23
C LEU A 352 -5.69 6.89 -31.63
N SER A 353 -4.84 6.06 -31.01
CA SER A 353 -3.38 6.05 -31.27
C SER A 353 -3.03 5.87 -32.76
N HIS A 354 -3.73 5.00 -33.48
CA HIS A 354 -3.50 4.77 -34.92
C HIS A 354 -3.98 5.89 -35.86
N ASN A 355 -4.91 6.76 -35.46
CA ASN A 355 -5.38 7.86 -36.33
C ASN A 355 -4.68 9.19 -36.06
N LEU A 356 -4.01 9.34 -34.92
CA LEU A 356 -2.95 10.34 -34.74
C LEU A 356 -1.83 10.16 -35.78
N GLU A 357 -1.47 8.92 -36.12
CA GLU A 357 -0.54 8.65 -37.23
C GLU A 357 -1.12 9.14 -38.57
N ALA A 358 -2.39 8.85 -38.86
CA ALA A 358 -3.02 9.23 -40.13
C ALA A 358 -3.08 10.76 -40.34
N THR A 359 -3.44 11.53 -39.30
CA THR A 359 -3.58 12.99 -39.40
C THR A 359 -2.22 13.70 -39.45
N CYS A 360 -1.24 13.25 -38.66
CA CYS A 360 0.12 13.82 -38.69
C CYS A 360 0.96 13.35 -39.90
N ALA A 361 0.75 12.14 -40.42
CA ALA A 361 1.47 11.67 -41.61
C ALA A 361 0.94 12.31 -42.90
N ARG A 362 -0.36 12.63 -42.98
CA ARG A 362 -0.94 13.31 -44.16
C ARG A 362 -0.45 14.75 -44.31
N SER A 363 -0.12 15.45 -43.22
CA SER A 363 0.56 16.75 -43.27
C SER A 363 2.07 16.65 -43.56
N ALA A 364 2.72 15.52 -43.23
CA ALA A 364 4.13 15.28 -43.54
C ALA A 364 4.42 14.87 -45.01
N ALA A 365 3.42 14.37 -45.74
CA ALA A 365 3.62 13.70 -47.03
C ALA A 365 4.07 14.58 -48.22
N ASN A 366 4.09 15.91 -48.09
CA ASN A 366 4.32 16.85 -49.21
C ASN A 366 5.52 17.81 -49.02
N LEU A 367 6.44 17.53 -48.09
CA LEU A 367 7.66 18.35 -47.88
C LEU A 367 8.96 17.54 -47.98
N SER A 368 9.20 16.93 -49.15
CA SER A 368 10.55 16.48 -49.54
C SER A 368 10.88 16.86 -50.98
N SER A 369 11.61 17.96 -51.15
CA SER A 369 12.18 18.41 -52.42
C SER A 369 13.34 19.36 -52.16
N ILE A 370 14.51 19.05 -52.75
CA ILE A 370 15.81 19.73 -52.53
C ILE A 370 16.38 19.50 -51.10
N GLY A 371 17.61 19.05 -50.88
CA GLY A 371 18.58 18.44 -51.80
C GLY A 371 20.05 18.61 -51.35
N ILE A 372 20.84 17.52 -51.44
CA ILE A 372 22.32 17.45 -51.46
C ILE A 372 23.05 17.75 -50.12
N ALA A 373 24.16 17.08 -49.72
CA ALA A 373 24.69 15.71 -49.89
C ALA A 373 26.00 15.51 -49.06
N ILE A 374 26.38 14.24 -48.74
CA ILE A 374 27.76 13.76 -48.45
C ILE A 374 28.38 14.25 -47.10
N LYS A 375 29.14 13.50 -46.27
CA LYS A 375 30.01 12.28 -46.36
C LYS A 375 29.93 11.55 -45.00
N GLU A 376 29.79 10.24 -44.78
CA GLU A 376 30.27 8.97 -45.38
C GLU A 376 31.54 8.35 -44.72
N ALA A 377 31.31 7.32 -43.89
CA ALA A 377 32.15 6.11 -43.67
C ALA A 377 31.24 5.05 -42.99
N ARG A 378 30.87 3.88 -43.56
CA ARG A 378 31.63 2.71 -44.08
C ARG A 378 32.45 2.02 -42.97
N ARG A 379 32.31 0.71 -42.66
CA ARG A 379 31.59 -0.43 -43.31
C ARG A 379 31.15 -1.53 -42.29
N PRO A 380 30.33 -2.55 -42.69
CA PRO A 380 29.71 -3.57 -41.83
C PRO A 380 30.45 -4.97 -41.89
N PRO A 381 29.94 -6.09 -41.30
CA PRO A 381 30.75 -7.27 -40.93
C PRO A 381 30.57 -8.55 -41.78
N THR A 382 31.50 -9.50 -41.66
CA THR A 382 31.32 -10.98 -41.83
C THR A 382 32.56 -11.77 -41.39
N GLU A 383 32.38 -12.91 -40.70
CA GLU A 383 32.88 -14.29 -41.03
C GLU A 383 32.92 -15.21 -39.79
N ALA A 384 33.02 -16.54 -39.98
CA ALA A 384 32.77 -17.54 -38.93
C ALA A 384 33.40 -18.93 -39.18
N ARG A 385 33.47 -19.72 -38.09
CA ARG A 385 33.79 -21.18 -37.96
C ARG A 385 35.25 -21.62 -38.11
N GLU A 386 35.82 -22.19 -37.03
CA GLU A 386 36.28 -23.59 -37.08
C GLU A 386 36.25 -24.32 -35.72
N PHE A 387 36.62 -25.62 -35.71
CA PHE A 387 35.87 -26.65 -34.98
C PHE A 387 36.65 -27.99 -34.87
N LEU A 388 36.45 -28.80 -33.79
CA LEU A 388 37.05 -30.14 -33.54
C LEU A 388 38.60 -30.19 -33.36
N SER A 389 39.26 -31.16 -32.68
CA SER A 389 38.83 -32.35 -31.90
C SER A 389 39.89 -32.81 -30.85
N ILE A 390 39.44 -33.37 -29.71
CA ILE A 390 39.82 -34.64 -29.01
C ILE A 390 41.23 -35.23 -29.35
N VAL A 391 42.12 -35.69 -28.44
CA VAL A 391 42.05 -36.70 -27.33
C VAL A 391 43.17 -36.37 -26.31
N GLN A 392 43.01 -36.47 -24.98
CA GLN A 392 43.22 -37.66 -24.11
C GLN A 392 43.28 -37.15 -22.63
N HIS A 393 42.87 -37.77 -21.50
CA HIS A 393 42.18 -39.00 -21.05
C HIS A 393 41.62 -38.69 -19.61
N SER A 394 40.83 -39.49 -18.87
CA SER A 394 40.10 -40.76 -19.10
C SER A 394 39.03 -40.97 -18.00
N THR A 395 37.98 -41.72 -18.31
CA THR A 395 37.17 -42.59 -17.41
C THR A 395 36.71 -42.10 -16.02
N GLY A 396 35.40 -41.87 -15.87
CA GLY A 396 34.59 -42.55 -14.84
C GLY A 396 33.97 -43.83 -15.43
N PRO A 397 32.81 -44.34 -14.94
CA PRO A 397 31.99 -43.93 -13.79
C PRO A 397 31.48 -45.15 -12.93
N HIS A 398 30.43 -44.96 -12.11
CA HIS A 398 29.46 -46.00 -11.62
C HIS A 398 29.95 -47.01 -10.55
N ILE A 399 29.14 -47.77 -9.75
CA ILE A 399 27.71 -47.77 -9.26
C ILE A 399 27.60 -48.81 -8.09
N LEU A 400 26.51 -48.81 -7.28
CA LEU A 400 26.16 -49.81 -6.21
C LEU A 400 27.13 -49.88 -4.98
N SER A 401 26.82 -50.46 -3.81
CA SER A 401 25.56 -50.63 -3.05
C SER A 401 25.81 -51.23 -1.64
N ARG A 402 24.87 -51.00 -0.70
CA ARG A 402 24.44 -51.90 0.43
C ARG A 402 25.46 -52.51 1.42
N GLU A 403 25.11 -52.41 2.71
CA GLU A 403 25.23 -53.47 3.76
C GLU A 403 26.59 -54.19 3.93
N ARG A 404 27.40 -53.93 4.98
CA ARG A 404 27.14 -54.27 6.40
C ARG A 404 28.18 -53.64 7.33
N ILE A 405 27.79 -53.31 8.56
CA ILE A 405 28.71 -53.08 9.68
C ILE A 405 28.63 -54.32 10.59
N ASP A 406 29.77 -54.94 10.86
CA ASP A 406 29.86 -56.09 11.77
C ASP A 406 30.28 -55.66 13.20
N ARG A 407 30.15 -56.58 14.15
CA ARG A 407 30.21 -56.31 15.60
C ARG A 407 31.63 -56.39 16.18
N GLY A 408 31.85 -55.72 17.32
CA GLY A 408 32.78 -56.23 18.35
C GLY A 408 33.59 -55.18 19.13
N HIS A 409 33.47 -55.19 20.46
CA HIS A 409 34.43 -54.56 21.37
C HIS A 409 35.82 -55.23 21.23
N ASN A 410 36.97 -54.54 21.38
CA ASN A 410 37.49 -54.09 22.68
C ASN A 410 38.79 -53.24 22.53
N THR A 411 39.10 -52.47 23.57
CA THR A 411 40.41 -51.83 23.87
C THR A 411 41.31 -52.81 24.68
N PRO A 412 42.60 -52.53 25.04
CA PRO A 412 43.36 -51.26 25.00
C PRO A 412 44.86 -51.38 24.55
N GLN A 413 45.66 -50.35 24.90
CA GLN A 413 47.14 -50.28 24.99
C GLN A 413 47.98 -49.99 23.72
N SER A 414 48.12 -48.69 23.45
CA SER A 414 49.39 -47.96 23.28
C SER A 414 50.63 -48.67 22.73
N GLU A 415 51.03 -48.28 21.50
CA GLU A 415 52.43 -48.01 21.17
C GLU A 415 52.55 -46.64 20.47
N SER A 416 53.74 -46.04 20.46
CA SER A 416 53.89 -44.59 20.18
C SER A 416 54.45 -44.26 18.79
N VAL A 417 53.67 -43.55 17.98
CA VAL A 417 54.11 -43.00 16.67
C VAL A 417 54.01 -41.48 16.69
N LYS A 418 55.14 -40.79 16.42
CA LYS A 418 55.19 -39.33 16.30
C LYS A 418 54.61 -38.88 14.95
N LEU A 419 53.39 -38.34 14.96
CA LEU A 419 52.87 -37.54 13.86
C LEU A 419 53.07 -36.04 14.14
N ARG A 420 53.57 -35.31 13.14
CA ARG A 420 53.54 -33.84 13.12
C ARG A 420 52.15 -33.41 12.64
N LEU A 421 51.34 -32.82 13.52
CA LEU A 421 50.06 -32.21 13.16
C LEU A 421 50.20 -30.70 12.98
N GLY A 422 49.32 -30.12 12.16
CA GLY A 422 49.33 -28.70 11.82
C GLY A 422 48.64 -27.84 12.87
N SER A 423 48.83 -26.52 12.79
CA SER A 423 48.29 -25.53 13.74
C SER A 423 46.76 -25.34 13.70
N ARG A 424 46.00 -26.24 13.06
CA ARG A 424 44.53 -26.24 13.06
C ARG A 424 43.93 -27.31 13.99
N ASP A 425 44.64 -28.41 14.24
CA ASP A 425 44.08 -29.54 15.00
C ASP A 425 44.08 -29.31 16.52
N LEU A 426 44.97 -28.45 17.04
CA LEU A 426 45.00 -28.08 18.46
C LEU A 426 43.74 -27.30 18.92
N GLN A 427 43.07 -26.56 18.03
CA GLN A 427 41.88 -25.79 18.42
C GLN A 427 40.67 -26.69 18.68
N LEU A 428 40.51 -27.79 17.94
CA LEU A 428 39.40 -28.72 18.13
C LEU A 428 39.49 -29.47 19.46
N LEU A 429 40.70 -29.89 19.85
CA LEU A 429 40.91 -30.65 21.09
C LEU A 429 40.61 -29.82 22.35
N PHE A 430 40.91 -28.52 22.33
CA PHE A 430 40.66 -27.62 23.45
C PHE A 430 39.16 -27.38 23.70
N ILE A 431 38.37 -27.26 22.62
CA ILE A 431 36.91 -27.05 22.70
C ILE A 431 36.20 -28.26 23.32
N VAL A 432 36.58 -29.48 22.94
CA VAL A 432 35.98 -30.72 23.48
C VAL A 432 36.32 -30.91 24.96
N PHE A 433 37.52 -30.51 25.40
CA PHE A 433 37.93 -30.62 26.80
C PHE A 433 37.20 -29.64 27.72
N VAL A 434 37.02 -28.39 27.29
CA VAL A 434 36.26 -27.37 28.06
C VAL A 434 34.79 -27.74 28.18
N ALA A 435 34.15 -28.20 27.10
CA ALA A 435 32.74 -28.62 27.10
C ALA A 435 32.48 -29.80 28.07
N SER A 436 33.46 -30.68 28.28
CA SER A 436 33.36 -31.81 29.20
C SER A 436 33.46 -31.39 30.67
N LEU A 437 34.24 -30.35 30.97
CA LEU A 437 34.45 -29.85 32.33
C LEU A 437 33.27 -29.02 32.87
N GLN A 438 32.58 -28.25 32.03
CA GLN A 438 31.37 -27.51 32.46
C GLN A 438 30.25 -28.46 32.89
N LYS A 439 30.11 -29.64 32.26
CA LYS A 439 29.03 -30.59 32.60
C LYS A 439 29.18 -31.18 34.00
N LEU A 440 30.42 -31.47 34.43
CA LEU A 440 30.72 -32.01 35.76
C LEU A 440 30.49 -31.01 36.91
N PHE A 441 30.54 -29.70 36.65
CA PHE A 441 30.14 -28.68 37.62
C PHE A 441 28.61 -28.51 37.71
N PHE A 442 27.88 -28.85 36.65
CA PHE A 442 26.43 -28.62 36.56
C PHE A 442 25.65 -29.59 37.46
N ASP A 443 25.99 -30.88 37.44
CA ASP A 443 25.32 -31.92 38.24
C ASP A 443 25.48 -31.68 39.77
N SER A 444 26.55 -31.01 40.20
CA SER A 444 26.76 -30.63 41.60
C SER A 444 25.95 -29.40 42.05
N ALA A 445 25.44 -28.58 41.12
CA ALA A 445 24.67 -27.37 41.44
C ALA A 445 23.16 -27.66 41.59
N MET A 446 22.63 -28.60 40.81
CA MET A 446 21.20 -28.95 40.81
C MET A 446 20.72 -29.64 42.10
N ALA A 447 21.62 -30.14 42.94
CA ALA A 447 21.29 -30.74 44.23
C ALA A 447 20.86 -29.71 45.32
N GLY A 448 21.05 -28.40 45.08
CA GLY A 448 20.88 -27.36 46.10
C GLY A 448 19.55 -26.61 46.13
N VAL A 449 18.61 -26.86 45.19
CA VAL A 449 17.39 -26.03 45.01
C VAL A 449 16.14 -26.91 44.84
N ALA A 450 15.78 -27.64 45.90
CA ALA A 450 14.69 -28.64 45.85
C ALA A 450 13.81 -28.69 47.12
N GLU A 451 13.57 -27.56 47.79
CA GLU A 451 12.60 -27.48 48.90
C GLU A 451 11.81 -26.16 48.85
N GLY A 452 10.50 -26.22 48.60
CA GLY A 452 9.67 -25.03 48.44
C GLY A 452 8.26 -25.28 47.87
N SER A 453 7.30 -25.61 48.75
CA SER A 453 5.84 -25.68 48.50
C SER A 453 5.37 -26.37 47.21
N GLN A 454 4.96 -27.64 47.33
CA GLN A 454 4.26 -28.36 46.27
C GLN A 454 2.87 -27.73 46.01
N PHE A 455 2.54 -27.45 44.74
CA PHE A 455 1.36 -26.68 44.35
C PHE A 455 0.32 -27.54 43.63
N ASP A 456 -0.92 -27.59 44.14
CA ASP A 456 -2.00 -28.37 43.53
C ASP A 456 -2.68 -27.58 42.39
N ALA A 457 -2.41 -28.02 41.15
CA ALA A 457 -2.98 -27.44 39.94
C ALA A 457 -4.52 -27.45 39.93
N ARG A 458 -5.18 -28.48 40.50
CA ARG A 458 -6.65 -28.55 40.52
C ARG A 458 -7.27 -27.48 41.40
N GLN A 459 -6.61 -27.16 42.50
CA GLN A 459 -7.04 -26.11 43.41
C GLN A 459 -6.80 -24.71 42.83
N PHE A 460 -5.79 -24.55 41.97
CA PHE A 460 -5.58 -23.34 41.18
C PHE A 460 -6.65 -23.14 40.11
N ASP A 461 -6.92 -24.14 39.28
CA ASP A 461 -7.89 -24.03 38.18
C ASP A 461 -9.32 -23.78 38.72
N ALA A 462 -9.70 -24.43 39.82
CA ALA A 462 -10.96 -24.15 40.52
C ALA A 462 -11.02 -22.69 41.02
N LYS A 463 -9.99 -22.23 41.75
CA LYS A 463 -9.94 -20.87 42.29
C LYS A 463 -9.84 -19.79 41.22
N MET A 464 -9.27 -20.12 40.05
CA MET A 464 -9.21 -19.24 38.89
C MET A 464 -10.58 -19.11 38.20
N ASN A 465 -11.37 -20.17 38.14
CA ASN A 465 -12.76 -20.11 37.67
C ASN A 465 -13.68 -19.34 38.65
N ASP A 466 -13.52 -19.55 39.96
CA ASP A 466 -14.26 -18.81 41.00
C ASP A 466 -13.94 -17.29 40.96
N ILE A 467 -12.71 -16.92 40.62
CA ILE A 467 -12.31 -15.51 40.50
C ILE A 467 -12.76 -14.90 39.15
N LEU A 468 -12.73 -15.65 38.05
CA LEU A 468 -13.19 -15.17 36.74
C LEU A 468 -14.71 -15.00 36.63
N SER A 469 -15.47 -15.61 37.54
CA SER A 469 -16.93 -15.46 37.67
C SER A 469 -17.36 -14.38 38.67
N ALA A 470 -16.41 -13.76 39.38
CA ALA A 470 -16.63 -12.54 40.15
C ALA A 470 -16.33 -11.29 39.28
N ASP A 471 -17.10 -10.23 39.52
CA ASP A 471 -17.05 -8.91 38.89
C ASP A 471 -17.22 -8.83 37.35
N GLY A 472 -18.18 -7.99 36.95
CA GLY A 472 -18.51 -7.69 35.56
C GLY A 472 -17.53 -6.71 34.91
N GLN A 473 -16.24 -7.07 34.86
CA GLN A 473 -15.23 -6.40 34.03
C GLN A 473 -14.76 -7.32 32.90
N ASP A 474 -14.65 -6.77 31.70
CA ASP A 474 -14.30 -7.47 30.43
C ASP A 474 -12.85 -8.02 30.44
N PHE A 475 -11.98 -7.40 31.22
CA PHE A 475 -10.55 -7.74 31.34
C PHE A 475 -10.19 -8.11 32.77
N PHE A 476 -9.58 -9.28 32.96
CA PHE A 476 -8.82 -9.57 34.18
C PHE A 476 -7.44 -8.92 34.07
N THR A 477 -7.21 -7.87 34.87
CA THR A 477 -5.90 -7.20 34.99
C THR A 477 -5.35 -7.32 36.41
N THR A 478 -4.03 -7.53 36.54
CA THR A 478 -3.32 -7.41 37.83
C THR A 478 -2.59 -6.08 37.95
N TYR A 479 -3.12 -5.05 37.30
CA TYR A 479 -2.52 -3.72 37.16
C TYR A 479 -3.62 -2.69 36.92
N ASP A 480 -3.75 -1.72 37.82
CA ASP A 480 -4.99 -0.93 37.98
C ASP A 480 -5.02 0.37 37.15
N GLU A 481 -3.87 0.82 36.64
CA GLU A 481 -3.81 2.06 35.84
C GLU A 481 -4.32 1.82 34.41
N VAL A 482 -5.23 2.67 33.94
CA VAL A 482 -5.79 2.65 32.58
C VAL A 482 -5.67 4.05 31.98
N TYR A 483 -5.19 4.13 30.73
CA TYR A 483 -4.85 5.40 30.07
C TYR A 483 -5.65 5.60 28.77
N ASP A 484 -6.62 6.52 28.78
CA ASP A 484 -7.55 6.78 27.67
C ASP A 484 -6.90 7.38 26.40
N THR A 485 -5.76 8.05 26.52
CA THR A 485 -5.02 8.67 25.39
C THR A 485 -3.53 8.33 25.46
N PHE A 486 -2.83 8.41 24.33
CA PHE A 486 -1.38 8.14 24.30
C PHE A 486 -0.57 9.23 25.02
N ASP A 487 -1.03 10.49 25.02
CA ASP A 487 -0.37 11.59 25.73
C ASP A 487 -0.32 11.34 27.25
N ALA A 488 -1.39 10.76 27.80
CA ALA A 488 -1.50 10.46 29.22
C ALA A 488 -0.53 9.36 29.69
N MET A 489 0.02 8.56 28.77
CA MET A 489 0.91 7.43 29.08
C MET A 489 2.36 7.85 29.40
N GLY A 490 2.72 9.13 29.24
CA GLY A 490 4.07 9.64 29.57
C GLY A 490 5.17 9.14 28.64
N LEU A 491 4.84 8.87 27.38
CA LEU A 491 5.79 8.42 26.35
C LEU A 491 6.72 9.56 25.89
N HIS A 492 7.89 9.22 25.35
CA HIS A 492 8.79 10.19 24.74
C HIS A 492 8.11 10.92 23.57
N GLU A 493 8.27 12.25 23.45
CA GLU A 493 7.62 13.07 22.43
C GLU A 493 7.81 12.55 21.00
N ASN A 494 9.02 12.08 20.67
CA ASN A 494 9.33 11.51 19.35
C ASN A 494 8.65 10.14 19.12
N LEU A 495 8.44 9.33 20.17
CA LEU A 495 7.66 8.08 20.06
C LEU A 495 6.16 8.41 19.89
N LEU A 496 5.65 9.35 20.69
CA LEU A 496 4.27 9.81 20.61
C LEU A 496 3.95 10.39 19.22
N ARG A 497 4.87 11.19 18.67
CA ARG A 497 4.82 11.68 17.28
C ARG A 497 4.85 10.54 16.25
N GLY A 498 5.61 9.47 16.49
CA GLY A 498 5.63 8.27 15.65
C GLY A 498 4.29 7.51 15.67
N ILE A 499 3.69 7.35 16.85
CA ILE A 499 2.36 6.75 17.05
C ILE A 499 1.28 7.51 16.27
N TYR A 500 1.26 8.84 16.39
CA TYR A 500 0.32 9.68 15.64
C TYR A 500 0.60 9.72 14.13
N ALA A 501 1.86 9.77 13.70
CA ALA A 501 2.23 9.73 12.28
C ALA A 501 1.91 8.37 11.62
N TYR A 502 1.91 7.27 12.39
CA TYR A 502 1.43 5.96 11.93
C TYR A 502 -0.11 5.91 11.80
N GLY A 503 -0.83 6.91 12.31
CA GLY A 503 -2.29 7.02 12.20
C GLY A 503 -3.07 6.39 13.36
N PHE A 504 -2.44 6.14 14.51
CA PHE A 504 -3.18 5.81 15.73
C PHE A 504 -3.70 7.07 16.42
N GLU A 505 -5.02 7.15 16.64
CA GLU A 505 -5.69 8.33 17.22
C GLU A 505 -6.05 8.13 18.71
N LYS A 506 -6.71 7.01 19.06
CA LYS A 506 -7.00 6.59 20.45
C LYS A 506 -6.43 5.19 20.72
N PRO A 507 -5.83 4.92 21.91
CA PRO A 507 -5.42 3.57 22.29
C PRO A 507 -6.60 2.60 22.42
N SER A 508 -6.43 1.37 21.92
CA SER A 508 -7.36 0.26 22.11
C SER A 508 -7.37 -0.26 23.57
N ALA A 509 -8.38 -1.05 23.96
CA ALA A 509 -8.52 -1.55 25.33
C ALA A 509 -7.27 -2.28 25.88
N ILE A 510 -6.52 -3.00 25.02
CA ILE A 510 -5.26 -3.65 25.38
C ILE A 510 -4.08 -2.66 25.42
N GLN A 511 -4.08 -1.59 24.61
CA GLN A 511 -3.06 -0.54 24.64
C GLN A 511 -3.19 0.35 25.90
N GLN A 512 -4.43 0.74 26.24
CA GLN A 512 -4.79 1.54 27.43
C GLN A 512 -4.24 0.95 28.74
N ARG A 513 -4.21 -0.40 28.83
CA ARG A 513 -3.76 -1.16 29.99
C ARG A 513 -2.33 -1.68 29.84
N GLY A 514 -1.89 -1.97 28.61
CA GLY A 514 -0.71 -2.78 28.32
C GLY A 514 0.56 -2.03 27.92
N ILE A 515 0.48 -0.78 27.47
CA ILE A 515 1.69 0.00 27.10
C ILE A 515 2.48 0.34 28.36
N VAL A 516 1.87 1.07 29.29
CA VAL A 516 2.54 1.63 30.48
C VAL A 516 3.23 0.60 31.40
N PRO A 517 2.64 -0.56 31.79
CA PRO A 517 3.38 -1.53 32.60
C PRO A 517 4.61 -2.10 31.88
N PHE A 518 4.54 -2.26 30.56
CA PHE A 518 5.69 -2.73 29.77
C PHE A 518 6.75 -1.62 29.59
N CYS A 519 6.36 -0.35 29.49
CA CYS A 519 7.26 0.81 29.56
C CYS A 519 7.95 0.94 30.93
N LYS A 520 7.29 0.57 32.03
CA LYS A 520 7.83 0.60 33.41
C LYS A 520 8.82 -0.53 33.73
N GLY A 521 9.22 -1.35 32.75
CA GLY A 521 10.18 -2.43 32.96
C GLY A 521 9.62 -3.68 33.64
N LEU A 522 8.28 -3.84 33.70
CA LEU A 522 7.62 -5.01 34.28
C LEU A 522 7.49 -6.14 33.25
N ASP A 523 7.60 -7.39 33.70
CA ASP A 523 7.22 -8.55 32.88
C ASP A 523 5.71 -8.51 32.61
N VAL A 524 5.27 -8.80 31.38
CA VAL A 524 3.84 -8.72 30.99
C VAL A 524 3.36 -9.95 30.23
N ILE A 525 2.22 -10.51 30.63
CA ILE A 525 1.44 -11.48 29.86
C ILE A 525 0.20 -10.75 29.34
N GLN A 526 0.10 -10.60 28.02
CA GLN A 526 -0.98 -9.85 27.37
C GLN A 526 -1.71 -10.72 26.36
N GLN A 527 -2.89 -11.18 26.75
CA GLN A 527 -3.83 -11.85 25.87
C GLN A 527 -4.85 -10.83 25.35
N ALA A 528 -5.06 -10.82 24.04
CA ALA A 528 -6.15 -10.07 23.39
C ALA A 528 -6.43 -10.68 22.00
N GLN A 529 -7.61 -10.42 21.43
CA GLN A 529 -7.97 -10.92 20.10
C GLN A 529 -6.99 -10.47 18.99
N SER A 530 -7.02 -11.08 17.81
CA SER A 530 -6.27 -10.61 16.64
C SER A 530 -6.76 -9.23 16.18
N GLY A 531 -5.88 -8.39 15.62
CA GLY A 531 -6.24 -7.05 15.14
C GLY A 531 -6.44 -5.96 16.21
N THR A 532 -6.43 -6.31 17.51
CA THR A 532 -6.64 -5.37 18.64
C THR A 532 -5.49 -4.42 18.95
N GLY A 533 -4.40 -4.46 18.18
CA GLY A 533 -3.25 -3.56 18.35
C GLY A 533 -2.09 -4.08 19.22
N LYS A 534 -2.11 -5.36 19.65
CA LYS A 534 -1.04 -6.01 20.46
C LYS A 534 0.39 -5.67 19.98
N THR A 535 0.64 -5.76 18.68
CA THR A 535 1.96 -5.49 18.08
C THR A 535 2.43 -4.06 18.34
N ALA A 536 1.53 -3.07 18.23
CA ALA A 536 1.85 -1.69 18.56
C ALA A 536 2.03 -1.48 20.08
N THR A 537 1.34 -2.25 20.93
CA THR A 537 1.55 -2.24 22.39
C THR A 537 3.00 -2.56 22.75
N PHE A 538 3.53 -3.70 22.29
CA PHE A 538 4.90 -4.07 22.63
C PHE A 538 5.96 -3.28 21.85
N CYS A 539 5.70 -2.89 20.60
CA CYS A 539 6.62 -2.02 19.86
C CYS A 539 6.79 -0.68 20.57
N SER A 540 5.71 -0.08 21.09
CA SER A 540 5.78 1.17 21.86
C SER A 540 6.57 0.99 23.15
N GLY A 541 6.33 -0.09 23.91
CA GLY A 541 7.07 -0.37 25.15
C GLY A 541 8.56 -0.66 24.95
N VAL A 542 8.93 -1.35 23.86
CA VAL A 542 10.33 -1.51 23.44
C VAL A 542 10.94 -0.16 23.11
N LEU A 543 10.34 0.60 22.17
CA LEU A 543 10.87 1.88 21.69
C LEU A 543 11.01 2.93 22.81
N GLN A 544 10.16 2.88 23.83
CA GLN A 544 10.22 3.74 25.01
C GLN A 544 11.46 3.47 25.89
N GLN A 545 11.95 2.23 25.93
CA GLN A 545 13.08 1.82 26.78
C GLN A 545 14.45 1.73 26.07
N LEU A 546 14.51 1.93 24.76
CA LEU A 546 15.77 1.87 24.01
C LEU A 546 16.70 3.04 24.32
N GLU A 547 17.98 2.74 24.50
CA GLU A 547 19.05 3.71 24.70
C GLU A 547 19.72 4.02 23.35
N TYR A 548 19.18 4.98 22.60
CA TYR A 548 19.57 5.29 21.21
C TYR A 548 21.01 5.80 21.02
N GLY A 549 21.74 6.10 22.11
CA GLY A 549 23.18 6.37 22.07
C GLY A 549 24.04 5.12 21.94
N LEU A 550 23.50 3.94 22.30
CA LEU A 550 24.19 2.66 22.29
C LEU A 550 23.68 1.79 21.14
N VAL A 551 24.43 1.77 20.04
CA VAL A 551 24.09 1.10 18.78
C VAL A 551 24.38 -0.41 18.83
N GLU A 552 23.90 -1.07 19.88
CA GLU A 552 23.99 -2.51 20.14
C GLU A 552 22.58 -3.09 20.38
N CYS A 553 22.42 -4.40 20.26
CA CYS A 553 21.10 -5.03 20.38
C CYS A 553 20.59 -5.00 21.82
N GLN A 554 19.51 -4.25 22.06
CA GLN A 554 18.91 -4.03 23.39
C GLN A 554 17.56 -4.74 23.59
N ALA A 555 16.86 -5.08 22.51
CA ALA A 555 15.65 -5.88 22.56
C ALA A 555 15.67 -7.00 21.51
N LEU A 556 15.10 -8.15 21.87
CA LEU A 556 14.93 -9.30 21.00
C LEU A 556 13.46 -9.71 20.95
N VAL A 557 12.87 -9.74 19.74
CA VAL A 557 11.48 -10.14 19.49
C VAL A 557 11.44 -11.42 18.68
N LEU A 558 10.75 -12.45 19.17
CA LEU A 558 10.49 -13.69 18.44
C LEU A 558 9.06 -13.74 17.90
N ALA A 559 8.91 -14.27 16.69
CA ALA A 559 7.63 -14.53 16.04
C ALA A 559 7.62 -15.91 15.30
N PRO A 560 6.46 -16.58 15.17
CA PRO A 560 6.34 -17.91 14.57
C PRO A 560 6.52 -17.97 13.05
N THR A 561 6.43 -16.85 12.34
CA THR A 561 6.57 -16.74 10.87
C THR A 561 7.58 -15.67 10.48
N ARG A 562 8.14 -15.79 9.26
CA ARG A 562 9.09 -14.80 8.70
C ARG A 562 8.35 -13.51 8.35
N GLU A 563 7.15 -13.72 7.82
CA GLU A 563 6.21 -12.73 7.34
C GLU A 563 5.73 -11.83 8.51
N LEU A 564 5.44 -12.40 9.69
CA LEU A 564 5.14 -11.62 10.90
C LEU A 564 6.37 -10.89 11.44
N ALA A 565 7.54 -11.53 11.47
CA ALA A 565 8.78 -10.86 11.90
C ALA A 565 9.11 -9.63 11.03
N GLN A 566 8.96 -9.72 9.71
CA GLN A 566 9.08 -8.58 8.78
C GLN A 566 7.99 -7.52 8.98
N GLN A 567 6.76 -7.91 9.34
CA GLN A 567 5.70 -6.96 9.67
C GLN A 567 6.01 -6.19 10.95
N ILE A 568 6.44 -6.88 12.01
CA ILE A 568 6.86 -6.28 13.28
C ILE A 568 8.04 -5.32 13.05
N GLU A 569 9.01 -5.69 12.21
CA GLU A 569 10.13 -4.81 11.83
C GLU A 569 9.61 -3.50 11.22
N LYS A 570 8.68 -3.57 10.26
CA LYS A 570 8.08 -2.39 9.60
C LYS A 570 7.29 -1.51 10.57
N VAL A 571 6.46 -2.12 11.43
CA VAL A 571 5.70 -1.40 12.48
C VAL A 571 6.66 -0.68 13.43
N MET A 572 7.69 -1.36 13.92
CA MET A 572 8.65 -0.80 14.87
C MET A 572 9.53 0.29 14.25
N ARG A 573 9.92 0.16 12.97
CA ARG A 573 10.59 1.25 12.23
C ARG A 573 9.70 2.48 12.12
N ALA A 574 8.44 2.32 11.73
CA ALA A 574 7.54 3.45 11.49
C ALA A 574 7.13 4.18 12.78
N LEU A 575 6.87 3.44 13.87
CA LEU A 575 6.66 4.02 15.20
C LEU A 575 7.93 4.69 15.77
N GLY A 576 9.12 4.22 15.36
CA GLY A 576 10.42 4.72 15.82
C GLY A 576 11.15 5.66 14.85
N ASP A 577 10.48 6.18 13.82
CA ASP A 577 11.10 6.97 12.74
C ASP A 577 11.79 8.23 13.30
N TYR A 578 11.06 8.99 14.12
CA TYR A 578 11.59 10.18 14.83
C TYR A 578 12.57 9.87 15.98
N LEU A 579 12.83 8.58 16.28
CA LEU A 579 13.80 8.13 17.27
C LEU A 579 15.12 7.68 16.63
N GLY A 580 15.17 7.53 15.30
CA GLY A 580 16.33 6.98 14.59
C GLY A 580 16.58 5.50 14.91
N VAL A 581 15.51 4.73 15.19
CA VAL A 581 15.63 3.32 15.57
C VAL A 581 16.28 2.48 14.46
N LYS A 582 17.07 1.48 14.87
CA LYS A 582 17.63 0.47 13.96
C LYS A 582 17.05 -0.88 14.34
N VAL A 583 16.16 -1.40 13.52
CA VAL A 583 15.59 -2.74 13.65
C VAL A 583 16.21 -3.63 12.56
N HIS A 584 16.27 -4.96 12.77
CA HIS A 584 16.59 -5.93 11.71
C HIS A 584 15.75 -7.21 11.84
N ALA A 585 15.33 -7.78 10.70
CA ALA A 585 14.54 -9.01 10.62
C ALA A 585 15.42 -10.25 10.36
N CYS A 586 15.86 -10.92 11.43
CA CYS A 586 16.56 -12.20 11.39
C CYS A 586 15.61 -13.36 11.08
N VAL A 587 15.27 -13.53 9.80
CA VAL A 587 14.33 -14.55 9.32
C VAL A 587 15.01 -15.61 8.43
N GLY A 588 14.49 -16.84 8.47
CA GLY A 588 14.97 -17.90 7.57
C GLY A 588 14.81 -17.54 6.08
N GLY A 589 15.67 -18.08 5.22
CA GLY A 589 15.63 -17.86 3.77
C GLY A 589 16.47 -16.68 3.26
N THR A 590 16.74 -15.67 4.08
CA THR A 590 17.66 -14.57 3.72
C THR A 590 19.13 -15.02 3.76
N SER A 591 20.01 -14.24 3.13
CA SER A 591 21.47 -14.45 3.15
C SER A 591 22.04 -14.30 4.56
N VAL A 592 22.51 -15.41 5.14
CA VAL A 592 23.17 -15.43 6.45
C VAL A 592 24.35 -14.46 6.52
N ARG A 593 25.11 -14.29 5.43
CA ARG A 593 26.25 -13.35 5.40
C ARG A 593 25.82 -11.89 5.54
N GLU A 594 24.64 -11.53 5.03
CA GLU A 594 24.14 -10.16 5.14
C GLU A 594 23.51 -9.91 6.52
N ASP A 595 22.79 -10.89 7.10
CA ASP A 595 22.40 -10.86 8.52
C ASP A 595 23.63 -10.61 9.41
N GLN A 596 24.69 -11.41 9.25
CA GLN A 596 25.93 -11.25 10.03
C GLN A 596 26.56 -9.86 9.85
N ARG A 597 26.53 -9.30 8.63
CA ARG A 597 27.06 -7.96 8.34
C ARG A 597 26.23 -6.85 8.96
N ILE A 598 24.90 -6.92 8.87
CA ILE A 598 23.97 -5.94 9.44
C ILE A 598 24.08 -5.96 10.97
N LEU A 599 24.07 -7.13 11.60
CA LEU A 599 24.24 -7.28 13.04
C LEU A 599 25.62 -6.74 13.51
N SER A 600 26.68 -7.01 12.75
CA SER A 600 28.04 -6.46 13.02
C SER A 600 28.13 -4.94 12.84
N SER A 601 27.16 -4.30 12.16
CA SER A 601 27.10 -2.84 11.97
C SER A 601 26.32 -2.09 13.08
N GLY A 602 25.79 -2.84 14.05
CA GLY A 602 25.04 -2.33 15.19
C GLY A 602 23.58 -2.02 14.85
N VAL A 603 22.66 -2.72 15.52
CA VAL A 603 21.20 -2.52 15.47
C VAL A 603 20.65 -2.48 16.89
N HIS A 604 19.63 -1.65 17.13
CA HIS A 604 19.03 -1.47 18.46
C HIS A 604 18.08 -2.62 18.83
N VAL A 605 17.40 -3.20 17.84
CA VAL A 605 16.44 -4.30 18.03
C VAL A 605 16.62 -5.37 16.96
N VAL A 606 16.56 -6.64 17.35
CA VAL A 606 16.40 -7.77 16.44
C VAL A 606 14.99 -8.35 16.58
N VAL A 607 14.35 -8.57 15.44
CA VAL A 607 13.08 -9.28 15.31
C VAL A 607 13.34 -10.55 14.49
N GLY A 608 12.77 -11.71 14.81
CA GLY A 608 13.06 -12.89 14.00
C GLY A 608 12.32 -14.17 14.34
N THR A 609 12.53 -15.17 13.49
CA THR A 609 12.06 -16.54 13.71
C THR A 609 13.05 -17.30 14.60
N PRO A 610 12.63 -18.07 15.63
CA PRO A 610 13.50 -18.72 16.61
C PRO A 610 14.75 -19.38 16.01
N GLY A 611 14.59 -20.27 15.03
CA GLY A 611 15.73 -20.99 14.42
C GLY A 611 16.81 -20.13 13.76
N ARG A 612 16.47 -18.94 13.20
CA ARG A 612 17.48 -18.02 12.63
C ARG A 612 18.12 -17.16 13.71
N VAL A 613 17.35 -16.69 14.70
CA VAL A 613 17.89 -15.97 15.86
C VAL A 613 18.88 -16.84 16.63
N PHE A 614 18.52 -18.09 16.90
CA PHE A 614 19.38 -19.06 17.57
C PHE A 614 20.68 -19.32 16.80
N ASP A 615 20.62 -19.47 15.49
CA ASP A 615 21.81 -19.60 14.64
C ASP A 615 22.72 -18.36 14.72
N MET A 616 22.16 -17.14 14.77
CA MET A 616 22.94 -15.91 14.89
C MET A 616 23.59 -15.75 16.28
N LEU A 617 22.89 -16.16 17.35
CA LEU A 617 23.44 -16.21 18.71
C LEU A 617 24.57 -17.24 18.83
N ARG A 618 24.37 -18.48 18.34
CA ARG A 618 25.41 -19.53 18.37
C ARG A 618 26.65 -19.20 17.55
N ARG A 619 26.50 -18.41 16.48
CA ARG A 619 27.62 -17.86 15.68
C ARG A 619 28.29 -16.63 16.30
N GLN A 620 27.85 -16.18 17.50
CA GLN A 620 28.27 -14.92 18.13
C GLN A 620 28.13 -13.69 17.20
N SER A 621 27.25 -13.79 16.21
CA SER A 621 26.99 -12.73 15.22
C SER A 621 25.88 -11.79 15.70
N LEU A 622 24.92 -12.32 16.46
CA LEU A 622 24.16 -11.56 17.43
C LEU A 622 24.85 -11.70 18.80
N ARG A 623 25.21 -10.58 19.43
CA ARG A 623 25.78 -10.52 20.78
C ARG A 623 24.65 -10.27 21.80
N PRO A 624 24.49 -11.12 22.84
CA PRO A 624 23.40 -11.00 23.79
C PRO A 624 23.66 -9.98 24.92
N ASP A 625 24.90 -9.52 25.07
CA ASP A 625 25.42 -8.81 26.25
C ASP A 625 24.64 -7.55 26.66
N TYR A 626 23.99 -6.89 25.69
CA TYR A 626 23.22 -5.66 25.89
C TYR A 626 21.70 -5.85 25.84
N ILE A 627 21.20 -7.08 25.67
CA ILE A 627 19.76 -7.36 25.52
C ILE A 627 19.07 -7.23 26.88
N LYS A 628 18.31 -6.15 27.05
CA LYS A 628 17.52 -5.79 28.25
C LYS A 628 16.08 -6.34 28.20
N MET A 629 15.57 -6.62 27.00
CA MET A 629 14.16 -7.04 26.76
C MET A 629 14.06 -8.26 25.84
N PHE A 630 13.17 -9.19 26.17
CA PHE A 630 12.80 -10.37 25.37
C PHE A 630 11.29 -10.42 25.16
N VAL A 631 10.85 -10.51 23.91
CA VAL A 631 9.42 -10.49 23.53
C VAL A 631 9.06 -11.73 22.73
N LEU A 632 7.94 -12.36 23.08
CA LEU A 632 7.30 -13.44 22.33
C LEU A 632 5.95 -12.96 21.79
N ASP A 633 5.79 -12.83 20.47
CA ASP A 633 4.50 -12.54 19.80
C ASP A 633 3.94 -13.80 19.13
N GLU A 634 2.62 -13.98 19.18
CA GLU A 634 1.92 -15.25 18.87
C GLU A 634 2.60 -16.46 19.58
N ALA A 635 2.75 -16.34 20.90
CA ALA A 635 3.44 -17.32 21.76
C ALA A 635 2.71 -18.68 21.85
N ASP A 636 1.39 -18.69 21.65
CA ASP A 636 0.58 -19.89 21.42
C ASP A 636 1.08 -20.68 20.19
N GLU A 637 1.26 -20.00 19.06
CA GLU A 637 1.69 -20.61 17.80
C GLU A 637 3.17 -21.03 17.78
N MET A 638 4.04 -20.33 18.52
CA MET A 638 5.43 -20.78 18.64
C MET A 638 5.54 -22.12 19.38
N LEU A 639 4.60 -22.42 20.29
CA LEU A 639 4.51 -23.69 20.97
C LEU A 639 3.86 -24.78 20.11
N SER A 640 2.74 -24.49 19.43
CA SER A 640 2.06 -25.44 18.54
C SER A 640 3.00 -26.02 17.46
N ARG A 641 3.93 -25.18 16.96
CA ARG A 641 4.94 -25.52 15.94
C ARG A 641 6.17 -26.25 16.49
N GLY A 642 6.23 -26.51 17.80
CA GLY A 642 7.36 -27.20 18.44
C GLY A 642 8.62 -26.35 18.59
N PHE A 643 8.55 -25.01 18.53
CA PHE A 643 9.71 -24.15 18.82
C PHE A 643 10.02 -24.02 20.32
N LYS A 644 9.29 -24.74 21.20
CA LYS A 644 9.46 -24.79 22.66
C LYS A 644 10.94 -24.85 23.05
N ASP A 645 11.65 -25.89 22.60
CA ASP A 645 13.05 -26.13 22.95
C ASP A 645 13.98 -25.04 22.40
N GLN A 646 13.72 -24.53 21.19
CA GLN A 646 14.49 -23.42 20.60
C GLN A 646 14.32 -22.12 21.39
N ILE A 647 13.15 -21.87 21.99
CA ILE A 647 12.92 -20.71 22.87
C ILE A 647 13.67 -20.89 24.20
N TYR A 648 13.69 -22.10 24.79
CA TYR A 648 14.52 -22.40 25.97
C TYR A 648 16.02 -22.23 25.67
N ASP A 649 16.48 -22.70 24.52
CA ASP A 649 17.88 -22.58 24.09
C ASP A 649 18.29 -21.12 23.81
N ILE A 650 17.40 -20.31 23.23
CA ILE A 650 17.61 -18.86 23.07
C ILE A 650 17.68 -18.19 24.45
N PHE A 651 16.72 -18.46 25.34
CA PHE A 651 16.64 -17.81 26.65
C PHE A 651 17.88 -18.10 27.53
N GLN A 652 18.43 -19.32 27.44
CA GLN A 652 19.69 -19.69 28.11
C GLN A 652 20.93 -18.92 27.61
N LEU A 653 20.86 -18.28 26.43
CA LEU A 653 21.93 -17.45 25.86
C LEU A 653 21.75 -15.96 26.15
N LEU A 654 20.66 -15.54 26.83
CA LEU A 654 20.39 -14.14 27.17
C LEU A 654 20.91 -13.78 28.58
N PRO A 655 21.09 -12.48 28.89
CA PRO A 655 21.51 -12.05 30.22
C PRO A 655 20.50 -12.45 31.31
N GLY A 656 20.99 -12.97 32.44
CA GLY A 656 20.17 -13.52 33.53
C GLY A 656 19.28 -12.52 34.30
N LYS A 657 19.21 -11.25 33.89
CA LYS A 657 18.21 -10.27 34.32
C LYS A 657 17.70 -9.52 33.09
N ILE A 658 16.60 -10.02 32.54
CA ILE A 658 15.97 -9.54 31.31
C ILE A 658 14.47 -9.35 31.58
N GLN A 659 13.85 -8.32 30.99
CA GLN A 659 12.40 -8.14 31.03
C GLN A 659 11.75 -9.03 29.97
N VAL A 660 10.67 -9.73 30.32
CA VAL A 660 9.98 -10.66 29.42
C VAL A 660 8.55 -10.21 29.15
N GLY A 661 8.21 -10.06 27.86
CA GLY A 661 6.86 -9.78 27.39
C GLY A 661 6.30 -10.93 26.55
N VAL A 662 5.12 -11.43 26.88
CA VAL A 662 4.44 -12.53 26.19
C VAL A 662 3.09 -12.05 25.68
N PHE A 663 2.93 -12.02 24.35
CA PHE A 663 1.78 -11.48 23.65
C PHE A 663 1.13 -12.59 22.81
N SER A 664 -0.18 -12.79 22.97
CA SER A 664 -0.86 -13.97 22.44
C SER A 664 -2.31 -13.72 22.08
N ALA A 665 -2.94 -14.61 21.29
CA ALA A 665 -4.38 -14.62 21.08
C ALA A 665 -5.06 -15.54 22.09
N THR A 666 -4.52 -16.76 22.24
CA THR A 666 -4.93 -17.74 23.23
C THR A 666 -3.82 -17.93 24.28
N MET A 667 -4.17 -18.45 25.46
CA MET A 667 -3.21 -18.82 26.50
C MET A 667 -3.45 -20.27 26.94
N PRO A 668 -3.08 -21.27 26.10
CA PRO A 668 -3.19 -22.67 26.46
C PRO A 668 -2.26 -23.02 27.64
N PRO A 669 -2.49 -24.16 28.33
CA PRO A 669 -1.67 -24.55 29.49
C PRO A 669 -0.17 -24.60 29.22
N GLU A 670 0.24 -24.95 27.99
CA GLU A 670 1.66 -24.98 27.59
C GLU A 670 2.28 -23.58 27.46
N ALA A 671 1.51 -22.59 26.99
CA ALA A 671 1.95 -21.19 26.96
C ALA A 671 2.13 -20.68 28.39
N LEU A 672 1.18 -21.00 29.28
CA LEU A 672 1.28 -20.71 30.70
C LEU A 672 2.47 -21.43 31.36
N GLU A 673 2.84 -22.64 30.94
CA GLU A 673 4.03 -23.34 31.42
C GLU A 673 5.34 -22.57 31.08
N ILE A 674 5.45 -22.04 29.87
CA ILE A 674 6.59 -21.19 29.47
C ILE A 674 6.66 -19.93 30.35
N THR A 675 5.54 -19.24 30.58
CA THR A 675 5.53 -18.01 31.40
C THR A 675 6.02 -18.25 32.84
N ARG A 676 5.78 -19.44 33.40
CA ARG A 676 6.19 -19.80 34.77
C ARG A 676 7.70 -19.99 34.94
N LYS A 677 8.46 -20.20 33.86
CA LYS A 677 9.92 -20.45 33.93
C LYS A 677 10.78 -19.26 33.49
N PHE A 678 10.24 -18.35 32.67
CA PHE A 678 10.98 -17.19 32.17
C PHE A 678 10.64 -15.87 32.87
N MET A 679 9.48 -15.76 33.53
CA MET A 679 8.94 -14.47 34.00
C MET A 679 8.86 -14.40 35.54
N ASN A 680 9.19 -13.24 36.10
CA ASN A 680 9.18 -12.97 37.53
C ASN A 680 8.01 -12.05 37.92
N LYS A 681 6.96 -12.63 38.52
CA LYS A 681 5.72 -11.93 38.92
C LYS A 681 5.13 -11.05 37.79
N PRO A 682 4.87 -11.60 36.59
CA PRO A 682 4.38 -10.82 35.47
C PRO A 682 3.01 -10.21 35.74
N VAL A 683 2.83 -8.96 35.30
CA VAL A 683 1.52 -8.34 35.13
C VAL A 683 0.72 -9.16 34.12
N ARG A 684 -0.51 -9.54 34.48
CA ARG A 684 -1.40 -10.28 33.59
C ARG A 684 -2.52 -9.37 33.13
N ILE A 685 -2.75 -9.30 31.82
CA ILE A 685 -3.91 -8.66 31.20
C ILE A 685 -4.52 -9.73 30.30
N LEU A 686 -5.66 -10.28 30.72
CA LEU A 686 -6.34 -11.41 30.10
C LEU A 686 -7.79 -11.04 29.77
N VAL A 687 -8.28 -11.47 28.61
CA VAL A 687 -9.70 -11.36 28.22
C VAL A 687 -10.46 -12.58 28.76
N LYS A 688 -11.72 -12.42 29.16
CA LYS A 688 -12.61 -13.54 29.49
C LYS A 688 -12.83 -14.45 28.27
N ARG A 689 -13.09 -15.74 28.50
CA ARG A 689 -13.18 -16.74 27.41
C ARG A 689 -14.39 -16.51 26.50
N ASP A 690 -15.50 -16.12 27.08
CA ASP A 690 -16.77 -15.86 26.39
C ASP A 690 -16.72 -14.59 25.52
N GLU A 691 -15.73 -13.72 25.76
CA GLU A 691 -15.48 -12.45 25.06
C GLU A 691 -14.30 -12.53 24.06
N LEU A 692 -13.82 -13.74 23.75
CA LEU A 692 -12.86 -13.97 22.65
C LEU A 692 -13.51 -14.00 21.26
N THR A 693 -14.83 -13.85 21.21
CA THR A 693 -15.62 -13.80 19.98
C THR A 693 -15.42 -12.46 19.27
N LEU A 694 -15.22 -12.48 17.95
CA LEU A 694 -15.00 -11.28 17.16
C LEU A 694 -16.36 -10.65 16.82
N GLU A 695 -16.82 -9.69 17.64
CA GLU A 695 -18.15 -9.04 17.52
C GLU A 695 -18.43 -8.42 16.12
N GLY A 696 -17.39 -8.15 15.34
CA GLY A 696 -17.51 -7.68 13.95
C GLY A 696 -17.73 -8.77 12.89
N ILE A 697 -17.60 -10.07 13.22
CA ILE A 697 -17.60 -11.16 12.24
C ILE A 697 -18.85 -12.03 12.36
N LYS A 698 -19.71 -11.98 11.34
CA LYS A 698 -20.80 -12.96 11.16
C LYS A 698 -20.19 -14.31 10.77
N GLN A 699 -20.65 -15.39 11.38
CA GLN A 699 -20.10 -16.74 11.19
C GLN A 699 -21.20 -17.69 10.75
N PHE A 700 -21.03 -18.27 9.57
CA PHE A 700 -21.98 -19.20 8.96
C PHE A 700 -21.33 -20.55 8.61
N TYR A 701 -22.14 -21.58 8.49
CA TYR A 701 -21.77 -22.84 7.84
C TYR A 701 -22.65 -23.12 6.62
N VAL A 702 -22.12 -23.89 5.68
CA VAL A 702 -22.87 -24.55 4.61
C VAL A 702 -22.57 -26.04 4.74
N ASN A 703 -23.60 -26.85 5.01
CA ASN A 703 -23.46 -28.29 4.84
C ASN A 703 -23.53 -28.61 3.35
N VAL A 704 -22.43 -29.17 2.83
CA VAL A 704 -22.32 -29.61 1.42
C VAL A 704 -22.58 -31.10 1.26
N ASP A 705 -22.85 -31.84 2.34
CA ASP A 705 -22.83 -33.30 2.51
C ASP A 705 -21.49 -33.98 2.14
N LYS A 706 -20.98 -33.71 0.94
CA LYS A 706 -19.83 -34.37 0.31
C LYS A 706 -18.74 -33.37 -0.06
N GLU A 707 -17.49 -33.80 0.13
CA GLU A 707 -16.29 -33.07 -0.26
C GLU A 707 -16.26 -32.64 -1.75
N GLU A 708 -16.83 -33.46 -2.65
CA GLU A 708 -16.89 -33.14 -4.09
C GLU A 708 -17.74 -31.90 -4.40
N TRP A 709 -18.80 -31.65 -3.63
CA TRP A 709 -19.75 -30.55 -3.88
C TRP A 709 -19.25 -29.20 -3.39
N LYS A 710 -18.24 -29.16 -2.50
CA LYS A 710 -17.59 -27.92 -2.03
C LYS A 710 -17.10 -27.02 -3.16
N PHE A 711 -16.65 -27.59 -4.29
CA PHE A 711 -16.12 -26.77 -5.39
C PHE A 711 -17.22 -26.03 -6.14
N ASP A 712 -18.34 -26.68 -6.43
CA ASP A 712 -19.45 -26.03 -7.13
C ASP A 712 -20.16 -25.03 -6.20
N THR A 713 -20.38 -25.37 -4.92
CA THR A 713 -20.83 -24.42 -3.88
C THR A 713 -19.91 -23.20 -3.73
N LEU A 714 -18.59 -23.35 -3.92
CA LEU A 714 -17.67 -22.23 -3.95
C LEU A 714 -17.92 -21.30 -5.15
N CYS A 715 -18.16 -21.87 -6.33
CA CYS A 715 -18.49 -21.09 -7.53
C CYS A 715 -19.82 -20.35 -7.36
N ASP A 716 -20.86 -21.03 -6.87
CA ASP A 716 -22.19 -20.44 -6.63
C ASP A 716 -22.10 -19.21 -5.71
N LEU A 717 -21.24 -19.25 -4.68
CA LEU A 717 -20.98 -18.11 -3.81
C LEU A 717 -20.25 -16.96 -4.52
N TYR A 718 -19.28 -17.23 -5.40
CA TYR A 718 -18.61 -16.19 -6.20
C TYR A 718 -19.48 -15.60 -7.31
N GLU A 719 -20.48 -16.34 -7.81
CA GLU A 719 -21.49 -15.83 -8.75
C GLU A 719 -22.57 -15.00 -8.06
N THR A 720 -22.95 -15.38 -6.82
CA THR A 720 -24.01 -14.71 -6.05
C THR A 720 -23.53 -13.44 -5.31
N LEU A 721 -22.25 -13.36 -4.94
CA LEU A 721 -21.73 -12.33 -4.03
C LEU A 721 -20.77 -11.34 -4.69
N ALA A 722 -21.01 -10.05 -4.47
CA ALA A 722 -20.14 -8.94 -4.90
C ALA A 722 -18.85 -8.83 -4.04
N ILE A 723 -18.02 -9.88 -4.07
CA ILE A 723 -16.83 -10.00 -3.23
C ILE A 723 -15.71 -9.05 -3.71
N THR A 724 -15.27 -8.17 -2.80
CA THR A 724 -14.11 -7.29 -2.99
C THR A 724 -12.80 -8.07 -2.90
N GLN A 725 -12.52 -8.67 -1.74
CA GLN A 725 -11.40 -9.59 -1.52
C GLN A 725 -11.77 -10.69 -0.53
N SER A 726 -11.23 -11.89 -0.77
CA SER A 726 -11.48 -13.09 0.02
C SER A 726 -10.23 -13.92 0.27
N VAL A 727 -10.21 -14.64 1.40
CA VAL A 727 -9.16 -15.63 1.73
C VAL A 727 -9.82 -17.00 1.92
N ILE A 728 -9.33 -18.00 1.19
CA ILE A 728 -9.78 -19.39 1.27
C ILE A 728 -8.73 -20.20 2.03
N PHE A 729 -9.14 -20.83 3.13
CA PHE A 729 -8.30 -21.72 3.92
C PHE A 729 -8.54 -23.20 3.61
N VAL A 730 -7.43 -23.93 3.41
CA VAL A 730 -7.40 -25.35 3.03
C VAL A 730 -6.33 -26.08 3.83
N ASN A 731 -6.62 -27.31 4.29
CA ASN A 731 -5.76 -27.98 5.29
C ASN A 731 -4.47 -28.56 4.70
N THR A 732 -4.39 -28.79 3.38
CA THR A 732 -3.22 -29.43 2.76
C THR A 732 -2.72 -28.69 1.51
N ARG A 733 -1.40 -28.71 1.31
CA ARG A 733 -0.70 -27.99 0.23
C ARG A 733 -1.18 -28.45 -1.15
N ARG A 734 -1.26 -29.77 -1.37
CA ARG A 734 -1.82 -30.37 -2.61
C ARG A 734 -3.23 -29.89 -2.95
N LYS A 735 -4.03 -29.54 -1.93
CA LYS A 735 -5.40 -29.05 -2.11
C LYS A 735 -5.46 -27.54 -2.37
N VAL A 736 -4.48 -26.77 -1.89
CA VAL A 736 -4.23 -25.40 -2.37
C VAL A 736 -3.94 -25.43 -3.87
N ASP A 737 -2.99 -26.26 -4.31
CA ASP A 737 -2.61 -26.39 -5.73
C ASP A 737 -3.82 -26.79 -6.59
N TRP A 738 -4.49 -27.89 -6.22
CA TRP A 738 -5.68 -28.41 -6.92
C TRP A 738 -6.83 -27.40 -7.00
N LEU A 739 -7.14 -26.69 -5.91
CA LEU A 739 -8.22 -25.71 -5.89
C LEU A 739 -7.87 -24.47 -6.72
N THR A 740 -6.59 -24.09 -6.76
CA THR A 740 -6.08 -22.98 -7.57
C THR A 740 -6.24 -23.28 -9.07
N ASP A 741 -5.81 -24.45 -9.52
CA ASP A 741 -5.98 -24.87 -10.92
C ASP A 741 -7.46 -25.01 -11.29
N LYS A 742 -8.28 -25.54 -10.37
CA LYS A 742 -9.73 -25.66 -10.54
C LYS A 742 -10.42 -24.29 -10.68
N MET A 743 -10.14 -23.32 -9.81
CA MET A 743 -10.73 -21.98 -9.91
C MET A 743 -10.23 -21.23 -11.15
N ARG A 744 -8.95 -21.38 -11.53
CA ARG A 744 -8.41 -20.82 -12.78
C ARG A 744 -9.05 -21.44 -14.03
N SER A 745 -9.48 -22.71 -13.98
CA SER A 745 -10.26 -23.34 -15.05
C SER A 745 -11.73 -22.86 -15.15
N ARG A 746 -12.16 -21.97 -14.25
CA ARG A 746 -13.42 -21.20 -14.28
C ARG A 746 -13.14 -19.68 -14.42
N ASP A 747 -11.98 -19.32 -14.98
CA ASP A 747 -11.52 -17.95 -15.24
C ASP A 747 -11.41 -17.00 -14.02
N HIS A 748 -11.40 -17.54 -12.78
CA HIS A 748 -11.20 -16.73 -11.58
C HIS A 748 -9.72 -16.30 -11.40
N THR A 749 -9.50 -15.02 -11.06
CA THR A 749 -8.17 -14.42 -10.83
C THR A 749 -7.61 -14.75 -9.44
N VAL A 750 -7.16 -16.00 -9.27
CA VAL A 750 -6.70 -16.55 -7.98
C VAL A 750 -5.18 -16.58 -7.84
N SER A 751 -4.66 -16.05 -6.74
CA SER A 751 -3.29 -16.26 -6.25
C SER A 751 -3.28 -17.23 -5.06
N ALA A 752 -2.19 -17.99 -4.89
CA ALA A 752 -2.15 -19.11 -3.95
C ALA A 752 -0.79 -19.23 -3.25
N THR A 753 -0.77 -19.55 -1.96
CA THR A 753 0.48 -19.51 -1.16
C THR A 753 0.55 -20.58 -0.08
N HIS A 754 1.67 -21.31 -0.05
CA HIS A 754 1.89 -22.44 0.86
C HIS A 754 3.38 -22.61 1.27
N GLY A 755 3.59 -23.46 2.27
CA GLY A 755 4.87 -23.59 2.99
C GLY A 755 6.09 -24.13 2.24
N ASP A 756 5.93 -24.63 1.01
CA ASP A 756 7.05 -25.14 0.19
C ASP A 756 7.54 -24.16 -0.88
N MET A 757 6.76 -23.11 -1.19
CA MET A 757 7.19 -22.06 -2.11
C MET A 757 8.43 -21.33 -1.56
N ASP A 758 9.28 -20.81 -2.44
CA ASP A 758 10.36 -19.92 -2.04
C ASP A 758 9.83 -18.58 -1.51
N GLN A 759 10.66 -17.84 -0.78
CA GLN A 759 10.23 -16.59 -0.15
C GLN A 759 9.90 -15.50 -1.18
N ASN A 760 10.66 -15.39 -2.27
CA ASN A 760 10.47 -14.32 -3.24
C ASN A 760 9.11 -14.47 -3.93
N THR A 761 8.74 -15.69 -4.30
CA THR A 761 7.42 -16.00 -4.88
C THR A 761 6.29 -15.70 -3.90
N ARG A 762 6.42 -16.00 -2.60
CA ARG A 762 5.41 -15.59 -1.60
C ARG A 762 5.33 -14.08 -1.44
N ASP A 763 6.46 -13.39 -1.42
CA ASP A 763 6.52 -11.94 -1.24
C ASP A 763 5.99 -11.18 -2.48
N ILE A 764 6.01 -11.80 -3.66
CA ILE A 764 5.30 -11.35 -4.88
C ILE A 764 3.79 -11.60 -4.75
N ILE A 765 3.37 -12.82 -4.42
CA ILE A 765 1.95 -13.19 -4.28
C ILE A 765 1.24 -12.37 -3.18
N MET A 766 1.92 -12.11 -2.07
CA MET A 766 1.45 -11.22 -1.00
C MET A 766 1.52 -9.72 -1.35
N ARG A 767 2.09 -9.37 -2.50
CA ARG A 767 2.03 -8.03 -3.11
C ARG A 767 0.83 -7.93 -4.05
N GLU A 768 0.67 -8.89 -4.97
CA GLU A 768 -0.48 -9.02 -5.87
C GLU A 768 -1.83 -9.04 -5.15
N PHE A 769 -1.91 -9.76 -4.02
CA PHE A 769 -3.11 -9.77 -3.20
C PHE A 769 -3.30 -8.48 -2.38
N ARG A 770 -2.23 -7.75 -2.04
CA ARG A 770 -2.35 -6.44 -1.36
C ARG A 770 -2.66 -5.28 -2.31
N SER A 771 -2.30 -5.39 -3.58
CA SER A 771 -2.63 -4.41 -4.63
C SER A 771 -4.04 -4.57 -5.18
N GLY A 772 -4.77 -5.63 -4.81
CA GLY A 772 -6.06 -5.98 -5.41
C GLY A 772 -5.95 -6.64 -6.79
N SER A 773 -4.74 -6.90 -7.28
CA SER A 773 -4.49 -7.55 -8.57
C SER A 773 -4.97 -9.00 -8.59
N SER A 774 -5.06 -9.65 -7.43
CA SER A 774 -5.91 -10.81 -7.19
C SER A 774 -6.95 -10.51 -6.11
N ARG A 775 -8.18 -11.01 -6.30
CA ARG A 775 -9.28 -10.90 -5.33
C ARG A 775 -9.42 -12.12 -4.41
N VAL A 776 -8.71 -13.22 -4.70
CA VAL A 776 -8.86 -14.50 -4.00
C VAL A 776 -7.48 -15.04 -3.65
N LEU A 777 -7.21 -15.20 -2.34
CA LEU A 777 -6.00 -15.84 -1.85
C LEU A 777 -6.32 -17.24 -1.29
N ILE A 778 -5.83 -18.30 -1.93
CA ILE A 778 -5.90 -19.67 -1.39
C ILE A 778 -4.65 -19.95 -0.55
N THR A 779 -4.81 -20.44 0.69
CA THR A 779 -3.67 -20.71 1.57
C THR A 779 -3.92 -21.78 2.64
N THR A 780 -2.85 -22.26 3.29
CA THR A 780 -2.93 -23.14 4.47
C THR A 780 -2.73 -22.37 5.78
N ASP A 781 -2.99 -23.03 6.91
CA ASP A 781 -2.83 -22.47 8.27
C ASP A 781 -1.48 -21.79 8.57
N LEU A 782 -0.41 -22.15 7.84
CA LEU A 782 0.92 -21.55 8.01
C LEU A 782 0.88 -20.02 7.96
N LEU A 783 -0.03 -19.48 7.13
CA LEU A 783 -0.23 -18.06 6.83
C LEU A 783 -1.61 -17.54 7.31
N ALA A 784 -2.42 -18.36 7.99
CA ALA A 784 -3.59 -17.91 8.74
C ALA A 784 -3.21 -16.98 9.91
N ARG A 785 -1.93 -16.95 10.26
CA ARG A 785 -1.30 -16.11 11.27
C ARG A 785 -0.31 -15.14 10.62
N GLY A 786 -0.06 -13.99 11.25
CA GLY A 786 0.83 -12.97 10.70
C GLY A 786 0.39 -12.19 9.44
N ILE A 787 -0.51 -12.69 8.57
CA ILE A 787 -0.99 -11.88 7.44
C ILE A 787 -1.80 -10.66 7.92
N ASP A 788 -1.37 -9.46 7.54
CA ASP A 788 -2.18 -8.24 7.47
C ASP A 788 -2.49 -7.85 6.02
N VAL A 789 -3.79 -7.86 5.72
CA VAL A 789 -4.44 -7.37 4.50
C VAL A 789 -5.77 -6.77 4.95
N GLN A 790 -5.88 -5.45 4.94
CA GLN A 790 -6.98 -4.74 5.61
C GLN A 790 -8.30 -4.76 4.83
N GLN A 791 -8.28 -5.22 3.58
CA GLN A 791 -9.40 -5.20 2.63
C GLN A 791 -10.20 -6.52 2.57
N VAL A 792 -9.82 -7.57 3.32
CA VAL A 792 -10.54 -8.85 3.34
C VAL A 792 -11.90 -8.70 4.05
N SER A 793 -12.98 -8.81 3.30
CA SER A 793 -14.36 -8.84 3.82
C SER A 793 -14.81 -10.27 4.16
N LEU A 794 -14.48 -11.22 3.28
CA LEU A 794 -14.92 -12.61 3.36
C LEU A 794 -13.75 -13.58 3.64
N VAL A 795 -13.96 -14.48 4.61
CA VAL A 795 -13.10 -15.66 4.84
C VAL A 795 -13.90 -16.92 4.55
N ILE A 796 -13.33 -17.85 3.78
CA ILE A 796 -13.94 -19.15 3.48
C ILE A 796 -13.05 -20.26 4.05
N ASN A 797 -13.57 -21.01 5.03
CA ASN A 797 -12.97 -22.27 5.46
C ASN A 797 -13.48 -23.39 4.55
N TYR A 798 -12.77 -23.67 3.46
CA TYR A 798 -13.07 -24.79 2.56
C TYR A 798 -12.84 -26.14 3.27
N ASP A 799 -11.84 -26.18 4.14
CA ASP A 799 -11.69 -27.19 5.19
C ASP A 799 -11.81 -26.53 6.56
N LEU A 800 -12.47 -27.18 7.52
CA LEU A 800 -12.40 -26.75 8.92
C LEU A 800 -10.97 -26.95 9.48
N PRO A 801 -10.52 -26.08 10.40
CA PRO A 801 -9.21 -26.21 11.03
C PRO A 801 -9.14 -27.42 11.96
N THR A 802 -8.07 -28.21 11.84
CA THR A 802 -7.83 -29.44 12.62
C THR A 802 -7.68 -29.24 14.13
N GLN A 803 -7.50 -28.00 14.59
CA GLN A 803 -7.46 -27.60 16.00
C GLN A 803 -8.40 -26.40 16.18
N PRO A 804 -9.28 -26.37 17.19
CA PRO A 804 -10.17 -25.23 17.43
C PRO A 804 -9.42 -23.91 17.53
N GLU A 805 -8.27 -23.91 18.19
CA GLU A 805 -7.40 -22.74 18.37
C GLU A 805 -7.06 -22.00 17.07
N ASN A 806 -6.92 -22.72 15.94
CA ASN A 806 -6.57 -22.11 14.65
C ASN A 806 -7.74 -21.34 14.01
N TYR A 807 -8.99 -21.69 14.36
CA TYR A 807 -10.21 -21.09 13.81
C TYR A 807 -10.25 -19.57 13.97
N LEU A 808 -9.98 -19.06 15.17
CA LEU A 808 -10.02 -17.63 15.47
C LEU A 808 -8.98 -16.83 14.65
N HIS A 809 -7.79 -17.40 14.39
CA HIS A 809 -6.77 -16.69 13.60
C HIS A 809 -7.15 -16.62 12.12
N ARG A 810 -7.78 -17.68 11.57
CA ARG A 810 -8.30 -17.71 10.21
C ARG A 810 -9.40 -16.65 10.01
N ILE A 811 -10.45 -16.67 10.83
CA ILE A 811 -11.56 -15.71 10.67
C ILE A 811 -11.10 -14.28 10.99
N GLY A 812 -10.20 -14.09 11.96
CA GLY A 812 -9.54 -12.81 12.28
C GLY A 812 -8.57 -12.26 11.22
N ARG A 813 -8.67 -12.73 9.96
CA ARG A 813 -8.20 -11.98 8.79
C ARG A 813 -9.21 -10.91 8.36
N SER A 814 -10.52 -11.16 8.43
CA SER A 814 -11.56 -10.14 8.27
C SER A 814 -11.86 -9.43 9.60
N GLY A 815 -12.81 -8.48 9.62
CA GLY A 815 -13.32 -7.85 10.85
C GLY A 815 -12.37 -6.89 11.59
N ARG A 816 -11.20 -6.55 11.01
CA ARG A 816 -10.16 -5.77 11.71
C ARG A 816 -10.59 -4.33 11.99
N PHE A 817 -10.14 -3.80 13.13
CA PHE A 817 -10.41 -2.43 13.59
C PHE A 817 -11.92 -2.06 13.59
N GLY A 818 -12.79 -3.00 13.97
CA GLY A 818 -14.24 -2.78 14.05
C GLY A 818 -14.97 -2.77 12.71
N ARG A 819 -14.32 -3.18 11.62
CA ARG A 819 -15.01 -3.47 10.36
C ARG A 819 -15.93 -4.68 10.54
N LYS A 820 -17.00 -4.73 9.76
CA LYS A 820 -17.77 -5.97 9.61
C LYS A 820 -17.01 -6.96 8.72
N GLY A 821 -17.16 -8.25 8.99
CA GLY A 821 -16.63 -9.33 8.19
C GLY A 821 -17.58 -10.53 8.18
N VAL A 822 -17.37 -11.43 7.22
CA VAL A 822 -18.11 -12.68 7.12
C VAL A 822 -17.12 -13.84 7.09
N ALA A 823 -17.43 -14.92 7.82
CA ALA A 823 -16.75 -16.20 7.75
C ALA A 823 -17.75 -17.29 7.34
N ILE A 824 -17.47 -18.00 6.26
CA ILE A 824 -18.28 -19.13 5.77
C ILE A 824 -17.47 -20.42 5.93
N ASN A 825 -18.09 -21.44 6.51
CA ASN A 825 -17.48 -22.74 6.79
C ASN A 825 -18.14 -23.84 5.96
N PHE A 826 -17.37 -24.56 5.14
CA PHE A 826 -17.88 -25.74 4.44
C PHE A 826 -17.72 -26.97 5.32
N ILE A 827 -18.84 -27.64 5.63
CA ILE A 827 -18.87 -28.86 6.42
C ILE A 827 -19.42 -30.03 5.59
N THR A 828 -18.86 -31.21 5.81
CA THR A 828 -19.40 -32.50 5.35
C THR A 828 -19.99 -33.27 6.54
N THR A 829 -20.66 -34.40 6.30
CA THR A 829 -21.22 -35.23 7.37
C THR A 829 -20.19 -35.76 8.38
N ASP A 830 -18.90 -35.78 8.02
CA ASP A 830 -17.81 -36.17 8.92
C ASP A 830 -17.32 -35.01 9.81
N ASP A 831 -17.60 -33.76 9.43
CA ASP A 831 -17.13 -32.53 10.07
C ASP A 831 -18.02 -32.05 11.24
N ASP A 832 -19.23 -32.59 11.39
CA ASP A 832 -20.23 -32.23 12.43
C ASP A 832 -19.64 -32.13 13.85
N ARG A 833 -18.72 -33.04 14.18
CA ARG A 833 -18.03 -33.05 15.48
C ARG A 833 -17.05 -31.89 15.61
N MET A 834 -16.33 -31.57 14.55
CA MET A 834 -15.32 -30.51 14.55
C MET A 834 -15.96 -29.13 14.68
N ILE A 835 -17.05 -28.86 13.96
CA ILE A 835 -17.82 -27.61 14.15
C ILE A 835 -18.50 -27.56 15.52
N SER A 836 -19.01 -28.69 16.04
CA SER A 836 -19.55 -28.78 17.41
C SER A 836 -18.50 -28.47 18.47
N ASP A 837 -17.26 -28.91 18.29
CA ASP A 837 -16.19 -28.69 19.26
C ASP A 837 -15.59 -27.28 19.16
N ILE A 838 -15.54 -26.67 17.96
CA ILE A 838 -15.24 -25.24 17.78
C ILE A 838 -16.28 -24.37 18.50
N GLN A 839 -17.57 -24.65 18.31
CA GLN A 839 -18.67 -23.92 18.97
C GLN A 839 -18.57 -23.99 20.50
N LYS A 840 -18.34 -25.18 21.07
CA LYS A 840 -18.12 -25.36 22.52
C LYS A 840 -16.85 -24.66 23.02
N PHE A 841 -15.76 -24.66 22.24
CA PHE A 841 -14.47 -24.12 22.67
C PHE A 841 -14.47 -22.59 22.79
N TYR A 842 -15.21 -21.90 21.90
CA TYR A 842 -15.35 -20.44 21.91
C TYR A 842 -16.68 -19.93 22.49
N ASN A 843 -17.58 -20.83 22.93
CA ASN A 843 -18.95 -20.51 23.37
C ASN A 843 -19.74 -19.70 22.32
N VAL A 844 -19.62 -20.09 21.04
CA VAL A 844 -20.29 -19.44 19.89
C VAL A 844 -21.36 -20.33 19.29
N VAL A 845 -22.38 -19.69 18.71
CA VAL A 845 -23.27 -20.30 17.72
C VAL A 845 -22.77 -19.91 16.33
N ILE A 846 -22.63 -20.88 15.43
CA ILE A 846 -22.37 -20.66 14.01
C ILE A 846 -23.67 -21.02 13.27
N GLU A 847 -24.28 -20.04 12.60
CA GLU A 847 -25.59 -20.20 11.98
C GLU A 847 -25.48 -20.91 10.61
N GLU A 848 -26.57 -21.50 10.12
CA GLU A 848 -26.62 -21.96 8.73
C GLU A 848 -26.69 -20.76 7.79
N LEU A 849 -25.98 -20.81 6.65
CA LEU A 849 -25.97 -19.70 5.70
C LEU A 849 -27.38 -19.44 5.13
N PRO A 850 -28.01 -18.27 5.36
CA PRO A 850 -29.36 -18.02 4.90
C PRO A 850 -29.40 -17.85 3.38
N SER A 851 -30.50 -18.29 2.75
CA SER A 851 -30.64 -18.32 1.28
C SER A 851 -30.51 -16.95 0.59
N ASN A 852 -30.75 -15.85 1.32
CA ASN A 852 -30.46 -14.49 0.87
C ASN A 852 -29.06 -14.09 1.34
N VAL A 853 -28.03 -14.52 0.60
CA VAL A 853 -26.63 -14.27 0.93
C VAL A 853 -26.18 -12.85 0.55
N ALA A 854 -26.88 -12.20 -0.40
CA ALA A 854 -26.49 -10.90 -0.96
C ALA A 854 -26.48 -9.76 0.07
N ASP A 855 -27.39 -9.77 1.04
CA ASP A 855 -27.50 -8.75 2.10
C ASP A 855 -26.48 -8.95 3.26
N LEU A 856 -25.50 -9.85 3.13
CA LEU A 856 -24.55 -10.19 4.20
C LEU A 856 -23.18 -9.48 4.14
N LEU A 857 -22.79 -8.93 2.99
CA LEU A 857 -21.47 -8.30 2.73
C LEU A 857 -21.58 -6.78 2.52
#